data_AF-F7RIF1-F1
#
_entry.id   AF-F7RIF1-F1
#
_cell.length_a   1.000
_cell.length_b   1.000
_cell.length_c   1.000
_cell.angle_alpha   90.00
_cell.angle_beta   90.00
_cell.angle_gamma   90.00
#
_symmetry.space_group_name_H-M   'P 1'
#
loop_
_entity.id
_entity.type
_entity.pdbx_description
1 polymer ?
#
loop_
_entity_poly.entity_id
_entity_poly.type
_entity_poly.pdbx_seq_one_letter_code
_entity_poly.pdbx_strand_id
1 'polypeptide(L)'
;MPQKSELESGLSAEIETLIHFANALLQASTAGEAKRLIEPMLAQLCAMAEIELHPEYFVDTEASTTAFGKAVSLTTAAQCAEDPERGRVFIQGIYQAIQDKLALNPRCAVQILYAGTGPFAWLLLPLLPLFSARQIQVTLLDIHQASLDKVAKLIKHFQLADRVAAFVCADATLWQPEPQQTFDLIISETMKHLLQQEPQVQIFSHLQAYLKEGGGLIPESIELDAWLDIKGKDLTYLGPLFCLDLPNARRLEQGDLSILTGSLPLPDFHPQAVTLKLTTQVRVYGSHGLAENQSQLTLPQYKQSLWLKPLSRISFCYQQGEYPDFKFEYQASKTALVGSDDLSCIGIYHLQRLWQKVQLRKRGEPFSERVNEWCLDKALLDLCGIGLEPGMKVLYQYDNQQEFINAIRQVTKLTAADIDGINRHLHDLSQGTAPTQVSLSHPRKVLSDAQLDFWLREGYLVIPKALSAEQCAATRALIWQQLGANEQDPATWYQSHEFMQKIMLQLFRHPTLDGNRRTPVIRQVFEQLWQRTDLVMTTDRVSFNPPETSAWHFPGPGMHWDMPLQLPVEFGTQGLIYLTDTSADQGAFCCVPGFHLKIEAWLRSQNKSDIELQQQDWHEWPIKFIAANAGDLIIWHHTLPHGASPNRAKLPRMVQYINMYPL
;
A
#
# COMPACT_ATOMS: atom_id res chain seq x y z
N MET A 1 -40.78 44.69 32.17
CA MET A 1 -40.55 44.72 33.63
C MET A 1 -41.82 44.26 34.33
N PRO A 2 -41.79 43.53 35.46
CA PRO A 2 -40.65 43.09 36.31
C PRO A 2 -40.46 41.53 36.23
N GLN A 3 -39.42 40.84 36.72
CA GLN A 3 -38.39 41.05 37.72
C GLN A 3 -36.99 40.91 37.09
N LYS A 4 -36.24 42.02 37.04
CA LYS A 4 -34.79 41.98 37.23
C LYS A 4 -34.61 41.91 38.75
N SER A 5 -34.23 40.77 39.31
CA SER A 5 -33.83 40.68 40.72
C SER A 5 -32.63 39.75 40.87
N GLU A 6 -31.52 40.34 41.34
CA GLU A 6 -30.48 39.71 42.17
C GLU A 6 -29.50 38.72 41.54
N LEU A 7 -28.99 38.99 40.32
CA LEU A 7 -27.79 38.27 39.83
C LEU A 7 -26.69 39.15 39.19
N GLU A 8 -26.80 40.48 39.26
CA GLU A 8 -25.83 41.42 38.65
C GLU A 8 -24.79 41.97 39.67
N SER A 9 -24.51 41.27 40.77
CA SER A 9 -23.46 41.70 41.72
C SER A 9 -22.49 40.56 42.09
N GLY A 10 -21.32 40.54 41.44
CA GLY A 10 -20.11 39.91 41.98
C GLY A 10 -19.51 38.70 41.25
N LEU A 11 -19.83 38.47 39.97
CA LEU A 11 -19.12 37.44 39.19
C LEU A 11 -17.73 37.93 38.75
N SER A 12 -16.70 37.07 38.81
CA SER A 12 -15.36 37.42 38.34
C SER A 12 -15.32 37.54 36.81
N ALA A 13 -14.41 38.35 36.26
CA ALA A 13 -14.23 38.46 34.80
C ALA A 13 -13.94 37.10 34.12
N GLU A 14 -13.34 36.16 34.85
CA GLU A 14 -13.00 34.81 34.38
C GLU A 14 -14.24 33.93 34.19
N ILE A 15 -15.22 33.95 35.10
CA ILE A 15 -16.46 33.17 34.93
C ILE A 15 -17.35 33.77 33.83
N GLU A 16 -17.35 35.10 33.65
CA GLU A 16 -18.02 35.75 32.52
C GLU A 16 -17.44 35.30 31.17
N THR A 17 -16.12 35.13 31.10
CA THR A 17 -15.44 34.61 29.91
C THR A 17 -15.89 33.19 29.58
N LEU A 18 -16.00 32.31 30.58
CA LEU A 18 -16.51 30.95 30.41
C LEU A 18 -17.99 30.93 29.96
N ILE A 19 -18.83 31.78 30.54
CA ILE A 19 -20.24 31.95 30.14
C ILE A 19 -20.35 32.42 28.69
N HIS A 20 -19.52 33.40 28.29
CA HIS A 20 -19.52 33.90 26.92
C HIS A 20 -19.10 32.82 25.93
N PHE A 21 -18.02 32.09 26.23
CA PHE A 21 -17.57 30.94 25.44
C PHE A 21 -18.68 29.90 25.27
N ALA A 22 -19.31 29.49 26.37
CA ALA A 22 -20.37 28.48 26.34
C ALA A 22 -21.55 28.92 25.48
N ASN A 23 -22.05 30.14 25.67
CA ASN A 23 -23.15 30.68 24.87
C ASN A 23 -22.78 30.78 23.38
N ALA A 24 -21.56 31.25 23.07
CA ALA A 24 -21.08 31.33 21.69
C ALA A 24 -20.98 29.94 21.05
N LEU A 25 -20.46 28.94 21.77
CA LEU A 25 -20.33 27.57 21.28
C LEU A 25 -21.70 26.90 21.08
N LEU A 26 -22.69 27.19 21.95
CA LEU A 26 -24.07 26.73 21.78
C LEU A 26 -24.74 27.28 20.52
N GLN A 27 -24.29 28.43 20.01
CA GLN A 27 -24.77 29.02 18.75
C GLN A 27 -23.90 28.67 17.53
N ALA A 28 -22.74 28.04 17.73
CA ALA A 28 -21.84 27.68 16.63
C ALA A 28 -22.47 26.60 15.73
N SER A 29 -22.41 26.83 14.42
CA SER A 29 -23.04 25.98 13.41
C SER A 29 -22.05 25.10 12.64
N THR A 30 -20.75 25.41 12.73
CA THR A 30 -19.69 24.71 11.99
C THR A 30 -18.46 24.42 12.86
N ALA A 31 -17.69 23.41 12.47
CA ALA A 31 -16.40 23.09 13.07
C ALA A 31 -15.43 24.28 13.06
N GLY A 32 -15.43 25.09 11.99
CA GLY A 32 -14.54 26.26 11.87
C GLY A 32 -14.92 27.43 12.80
N GLU A 33 -16.20 27.60 13.10
CA GLU A 33 -16.65 28.53 14.15
C GLU A 33 -16.26 28.02 15.53
N ALA A 34 -16.56 26.75 15.82
CA ALA A 34 -16.21 26.14 17.11
C ALA A 34 -14.70 26.17 17.36
N LYS A 35 -13.87 25.87 16.35
CA LYS A 35 -12.41 25.92 16.46
C LYS A 35 -11.91 27.28 16.96
N ARG A 36 -12.41 28.38 16.38
CA ARG A 36 -12.04 29.75 16.78
C ARG A 36 -12.43 30.09 18.22
N LEU A 37 -13.45 29.44 18.76
CA LEU A 37 -13.88 29.59 20.15
C LEU A 37 -13.09 28.67 21.09
N ILE A 38 -12.86 27.42 20.66
CA ILE A 38 -12.24 26.36 21.45
C ILE A 38 -10.76 26.62 21.67
N GLU A 39 -9.99 26.98 20.64
CA GLU A 39 -8.54 27.20 20.76
C GLU A 39 -8.14 28.17 21.90
N PRO A 40 -8.68 29.40 21.98
CA PRO A 40 -8.31 30.32 23.05
C PRO A 40 -8.78 29.84 24.43
N MET A 41 -9.97 29.24 24.52
CA MET A 41 -10.50 28.70 25.78
C MET A 41 -9.66 27.52 26.27
N LEU A 42 -9.32 26.58 25.37
CA LEU A 42 -8.49 25.43 25.69
C LEU A 42 -7.09 25.86 26.14
N ALA A 43 -6.47 26.83 25.45
CA ALA A 43 -5.19 27.38 25.87
C ALA A 43 -5.25 28.00 27.28
N GLN A 44 -6.32 28.73 27.58
CA GLN A 44 -6.56 29.30 28.91
C GLN A 44 -6.73 28.21 29.99
N LEU A 45 -7.52 27.17 29.72
CA LEU A 45 -7.70 26.05 30.64
C LEU A 45 -6.40 25.27 30.86
N CYS A 46 -5.59 25.08 29.81
CA CYS A 46 -4.27 24.45 29.93
C CYS A 46 -3.34 25.26 30.83
N ALA A 47 -3.31 26.59 30.67
CA ALA A 47 -2.52 27.47 31.53
C ALA A 47 -2.99 27.41 32.99
N MET A 48 -4.30 27.43 33.23
CA MET A 48 -4.88 27.34 34.59
C MET A 48 -4.64 25.98 35.24
N ALA A 49 -4.77 24.90 34.48
CA ALA A 49 -4.57 23.53 34.95
C ALA A 49 -3.09 23.12 34.97
N GLU A 50 -2.17 23.91 34.41
CA GLU A 50 -0.75 23.56 34.26
C GLU A 50 -0.62 22.23 33.49
N ILE A 51 -1.15 22.20 32.27
CA ILE A 51 -1.11 21.03 31.37
C ILE A 51 -0.41 21.45 30.08
N GLU A 52 0.59 20.66 29.69
CA GLU A 52 1.26 20.76 28.40
C GLU A 52 0.59 19.78 27.43
N LEU A 53 -0.13 20.29 26.42
CA LEU A 53 -0.87 19.46 25.46
C LEU A 53 0.04 18.70 24.50
N HIS A 54 1.17 19.30 24.10
CA HIS A 54 2.08 18.79 23.06
C HIS A 54 3.53 18.81 23.54
N PRO A 55 3.92 17.94 24.48
CA PRO A 55 5.32 17.84 24.89
C PRO A 55 6.19 17.33 23.73
N GLU A 56 7.45 17.77 23.65
CA GLU A 56 8.36 17.45 22.52
C GLU A 56 8.48 15.95 22.22
N TYR A 57 8.41 15.12 23.26
CA TYR A 57 8.35 13.67 23.16
C TYR A 57 7.21 13.14 24.01
N PHE A 58 6.13 12.69 23.37
CA PHE A 58 4.97 12.13 24.06
C PHE A 58 4.86 10.62 23.85
N VAL A 59 4.84 9.87 24.96
CA VAL A 59 4.42 8.47 25.00
C VAL A 59 3.42 8.35 26.14
N ASP A 60 2.27 7.77 25.85
CA ASP A 60 1.12 7.66 26.76
C ASP A 60 1.32 6.58 27.85
N THR A 61 2.37 6.75 28.66
CA THR A 61 2.83 5.79 29.69
C THR A 61 2.01 5.82 30.97
N GLU A 62 1.28 6.92 31.21
CA GLU A 62 0.43 7.10 32.39
C GLU A 62 -1.02 6.61 32.16
N ALA A 63 -1.29 5.97 31.03
CA ALA A 63 -2.58 5.34 30.79
C ALA A 63 -2.76 4.10 31.66
N SER A 64 -4.00 3.85 32.08
CA SER A 64 -4.37 2.67 32.86
C SER A 64 -4.99 1.60 31.96
N THR A 65 -4.56 0.35 32.10
CA THR A 65 -5.23 -0.79 31.46
C THR A 65 -6.28 -1.35 32.41
N THR A 66 -7.55 -1.31 32.00
CA THR A 66 -8.66 -1.98 32.70
C THR A 66 -8.88 -3.37 32.09
N ALA A 67 -9.72 -4.19 32.73
CA ALA A 67 -10.13 -5.48 32.16
C ALA A 67 -10.95 -5.34 30.86
N PHE A 68 -11.39 -4.12 30.51
CA PHE A 68 -12.32 -3.84 29.41
C PHE A 68 -11.82 -2.79 28.42
N GLY A 69 -10.55 -2.38 28.53
CA GLY A 69 -9.93 -1.43 27.63
C GLY A 69 -8.95 -0.50 28.33
N LYS A 70 -8.29 0.30 27.51
CA LYS A 70 -7.36 1.34 27.96
C LYS A 70 -8.14 2.59 28.38
N ALA A 71 -7.90 3.07 29.60
CA ALA A 71 -8.23 4.42 30.01
C ALA A 71 -7.00 5.31 29.74
N VAL A 72 -7.14 6.26 28.81
CA VAL A 72 -6.02 7.11 28.35
C VAL A 72 -5.51 8.03 29.46
N SER A 73 -4.24 8.44 29.39
CA SER A 73 -3.66 9.35 30.39
C SER A 73 -4.33 10.73 30.38
N LEU A 74 -4.01 11.53 31.41
CA LEU A 74 -4.42 12.92 31.53
C LEU A 74 -4.14 13.74 30.26
N THR A 75 -2.93 13.64 29.70
CA THR A 75 -2.55 14.44 28.52
C THR A 75 -3.33 14.01 27.27
N THR A 76 -3.47 12.71 27.05
CA THR A 76 -4.26 12.18 25.92
C THR A 76 -5.74 12.56 26.07
N ALA A 77 -6.29 12.51 27.28
CA ALA A 77 -7.64 12.99 27.56
C ALA A 77 -7.78 14.50 27.32
N ALA A 78 -6.75 15.30 27.62
CA ALA A 78 -6.74 16.74 27.34
C ALA A 78 -6.74 17.05 25.84
N GLN A 79 -5.96 16.31 25.04
CA GLN A 79 -5.89 16.45 23.57
C GLN A 79 -7.23 16.19 22.88
N CYS A 80 -8.12 15.43 23.50
CA CYS A 80 -9.47 15.22 22.98
C CYS A 80 -10.27 16.52 22.82
N ALA A 81 -9.94 17.56 23.60
CA ALA A 81 -10.56 18.89 23.49
C ALA A 81 -10.17 19.65 22.21
N GLU A 82 -9.13 19.20 21.48
CA GLU A 82 -8.69 19.82 20.23
C GLU A 82 -9.56 19.47 19.02
N ASP A 83 -10.47 18.48 19.15
CA ASP A 83 -11.45 18.16 18.11
C ASP A 83 -12.65 19.13 18.22
N PRO A 84 -12.74 20.13 17.32
CA PRO A 84 -13.68 21.22 17.49
C PRO A 84 -15.13 20.78 17.27
N GLU A 85 -15.35 19.82 16.37
CA GLU A 85 -16.69 19.34 16.04
C GLU A 85 -17.19 18.40 17.14
N ARG A 86 -16.32 17.52 17.67
CA ARG A 86 -16.59 16.71 18.87
C ARG A 86 -17.01 17.61 20.03
N GLY A 87 -16.20 18.60 20.38
CA GLY A 87 -16.51 19.53 21.47
C GLY A 87 -17.83 20.26 21.26
N ARG A 88 -18.05 20.84 20.07
CA ARG A 88 -19.26 21.57 19.71
C ARG A 88 -20.53 20.72 19.86
N VAL A 89 -20.56 19.56 19.20
CA VAL A 89 -21.75 18.70 19.14
C VAL A 89 -22.06 18.08 20.51
N PHE A 90 -21.03 17.63 21.25
CA PHE A 90 -21.25 17.08 22.58
C PHE A 90 -21.77 18.11 23.57
N ILE A 91 -21.14 19.30 23.62
CA ILE A 91 -21.56 20.37 24.54
C ILE A 91 -22.99 20.85 24.20
N GLN A 92 -23.33 21.00 22.92
CA GLN A 92 -24.70 21.34 22.50
C GLN A 92 -25.72 20.26 22.88
N GLY A 93 -25.40 18.99 22.61
CA GLY A 93 -26.27 17.86 22.94
C GLY A 93 -26.49 17.70 24.45
N ILE A 94 -25.43 17.82 25.26
CA ILE A 94 -25.52 17.77 26.73
C ILE A 94 -26.36 18.93 27.25
N TYR A 95 -26.17 20.15 26.75
CA TYR A 95 -26.97 21.30 27.14
C TYR A 95 -28.46 21.06 26.87
N GLN A 96 -28.81 20.58 25.67
CA GLN A 96 -30.19 20.25 25.33
C GLN A 96 -30.76 19.14 26.22
N ALA A 97 -29.98 18.09 26.51
CA ALA A 97 -30.39 17.02 27.42
C ALA A 97 -30.71 17.54 28.83
N ILE A 98 -29.88 18.44 29.38
CA ILE A 98 -30.12 19.06 30.68
C ILE A 98 -31.40 19.91 30.66
N GLN A 99 -31.58 20.73 29.62
CA GLN A 99 -32.79 21.57 29.47
C GLN A 99 -34.07 20.72 29.41
N ASP A 100 -34.05 19.62 28.67
CA ASP A 100 -35.21 18.72 28.57
C ASP A 100 -35.53 18.06 29.91
N LYS A 101 -34.52 17.62 30.68
CA LYS A 101 -34.74 17.07 32.04
C LYS A 101 -35.30 18.12 33.00
N LEU A 102 -34.80 19.36 32.93
CA LEU A 102 -35.31 20.47 33.72
C LEU A 102 -36.75 20.84 33.36
N ALA A 103 -37.11 20.79 32.07
CA ALA A 103 -38.47 21.05 31.62
C ALA A 103 -39.46 19.99 32.14
N LEU A 104 -39.03 18.73 32.24
CA LEU A 104 -39.84 17.64 32.79
C LEU A 104 -40.03 17.76 34.31
N ASN A 105 -38.98 18.11 35.05
CA ASN A 105 -39.00 18.17 36.52
C ASN A 105 -38.31 19.44 37.08
N PRO A 106 -38.91 20.63 36.93
CA PRO A 106 -38.25 21.91 37.24
C PRO A 106 -37.96 22.15 38.73
N ARG A 107 -38.49 21.30 39.62
CA ARG A 107 -38.31 21.40 41.08
C ARG A 107 -37.16 20.55 41.61
N CYS A 108 -36.60 19.67 40.79
CA CYS A 108 -35.54 18.75 41.18
C CYS A 108 -34.28 19.04 40.34
N ALA A 109 -33.13 19.06 41.00
CA ALA A 109 -31.86 19.17 40.29
C ALA A 109 -31.62 17.91 39.45
N VAL A 110 -31.24 18.09 38.19
CA VAL A 110 -30.78 17.02 37.29
C VAL A 110 -29.48 16.45 37.86
N GLN A 111 -29.51 15.16 38.21
CA GLN A 111 -28.35 14.43 38.71
C GLN A 111 -27.56 13.89 37.52
N ILE A 112 -26.32 14.34 37.36
CA ILE A 112 -25.47 14.01 36.22
C ILE A 112 -24.25 13.25 36.73
N LEU A 113 -24.00 12.07 36.17
CA LEU A 113 -22.71 11.39 36.28
C LEU A 113 -21.92 11.66 35.00
N TYR A 114 -20.69 12.13 35.14
CA TYR A 114 -19.76 12.20 34.02
C TYR A 114 -18.59 11.26 34.31
N ALA A 115 -18.53 10.14 33.59
CA ALA A 115 -17.47 9.13 33.67
C ALA A 115 -16.40 9.38 32.59
N GLY A 116 -15.13 9.29 32.98
CA GLY A 116 -14.00 9.64 32.12
C GLY A 116 -13.93 11.14 31.85
N THR A 117 -13.98 11.95 32.91
CA THR A 117 -14.07 13.42 32.79
C THR A 117 -12.84 14.05 32.16
N GLY A 118 -11.69 13.41 32.27
CA GLY A 118 -10.40 14.00 31.95
C GLY A 118 -10.09 15.22 32.83
N PRO A 119 -9.00 15.94 32.54
CA PRO A 119 -8.52 17.02 33.38
C PRO A 119 -9.36 18.31 33.33
N PHE A 120 -10.26 18.43 32.34
CA PHE A 120 -11.06 19.62 32.13
C PHE A 120 -12.54 19.42 32.45
N ALA A 121 -13.03 18.18 32.57
CA ALA A 121 -14.46 17.86 32.38
C ALA A 121 -15.01 18.60 31.14
N TRP A 122 -14.27 18.52 30.03
CA TRP A 122 -14.40 19.41 28.87
C TRP A 122 -15.83 19.53 28.34
N LEU A 123 -16.58 18.44 28.34
CA LEU A 123 -17.95 18.39 27.81
C LEU A 123 -18.99 19.04 28.73
N LEU A 124 -18.66 19.31 30.00
CA LEU A 124 -19.61 19.79 31.00
C LEU A 124 -19.18 21.07 31.71
N LEU A 125 -17.88 21.30 31.93
CA LEU A 125 -17.35 22.51 32.57
C LEU A 125 -17.89 23.82 31.94
N PRO A 126 -17.92 23.96 30.60
CA PRO A 126 -18.47 25.18 29.97
C PRO A 126 -19.95 25.42 30.29
N LEU A 127 -20.71 24.36 30.57
CA LEU A 127 -22.16 24.44 30.80
C LEU A 127 -22.51 24.75 32.25
N LEU A 128 -21.67 24.37 33.21
CA LEU A 128 -21.92 24.57 34.64
C LEU A 128 -22.34 25.99 35.04
N PRO A 129 -21.72 27.08 34.54
CA PRO A 129 -22.13 28.43 34.93
C PRO A 129 -23.49 28.86 34.33
N LEU A 130 -24.03 28.14 33.34
CA LEU A 130 -25.34 28.42 32.74
C LEU A 130 -26.51 27.89 33.57
N PHE A 131 -26.24 27.07 34.58
CA PHE A 131 -27.23 26.48 35.48
C PHE A 131 -26.93 26.90 36.91
N SER A 132 -27.91 26.78 37.82
CA SER A 132 -27.72 26.91 39.27
C SER A 132 -27.54 25.56 39.95
N ALA A 133 -27.01 25.54 41.19
CA ALA A 133 -26.95 24.33 42.02
C ALA A 133 -28.32 23.67 42.30
N ARG A 134 -29.42 24.42 42.14
CA ARG A 134 -30.80 23.89 42.23
C ARG A 134 -31.26 23.21 40.94
N GLN A 135 -30.61 23.50 39.82
CA GLN A 135 -30.93 22.94 38.52
C GLN A 135 -30.07 21.70 38.20
N ILE A 136 -28.79 21.69 38.60
CA ILE A 136 -27.90 20.56 38.33
C ILE A 136 -27.06 20.19 39.55
N GLN A 137 -26.75 18.90 39.66
CA GLN A 137 -25.73 18.36 40.56
C GLN A 137 -24.91 17.31 39.81
N VAL A 138 -23.59 17.44 39.85
CA VAL A 138 -22.67 16.65 39.03
C VAL A 138 -21.77 15.78 39.89
N THR A 139 -21.66 14.50 39.54
CA THR A 139 -20.61 13.59 40.01
C THR A 139 -19.57 13.43 38.91
N LEU A 140 -18.34 13.86 39.19
CA LEU A 140 -17.21 13.76 38.26
C LEU A 140 -16.41 12.50 38.61
N LEU A 141 -16.32 11.57 37.68
CA LEU A 141 -15.67 10.28 37.86
C LEU A 141 -14.55 10.08 36.83
N ASP A 142 -13.34 9.81 37.32
CA ASP A 142 -12.18 9.50 36.48
C ASP A 142 -11.33 8.45 37.20
N ILE A 143 -10.61 7.63 36.43
CA ILE A 143 -9.72 6.63 37.02
C ILE A 143 -8.40 7.25 37.50
N HIS A 144 -8.03 8.42 36.97
CA HIS A 144 -6.79 9.11 37.30
C HIS A 144 -7.03 10.27 38.28
N GLN A 145 -6.50 10.14 39.50
CA GLN A 145 -6.56 11.22 40.49
C GLN A 145 -5.94 12.53 39.95
N ALA A 146 -4.88 12.43 39.15
CA ALA A 146 -4.26 13.59 38.52
C ALA A 146 -5.27 14.40 37.67
N SER A 147 -6.13 13.73 36.89
CA SER A 147 -7.19 14.39 36.11
C SER A 147 -8.20 15.09 37.03
N LEU A 148 -8.62 14.41 38.11
CA LEU A 148 -9.55 14.96 39.10
C LEU A 148 -8.99 16.19 39.81
N ASP A 149 -7.71 16.20 40.16
CA ASP A 149 -7.04 17.33 40.79
C ASP A 149 -7.04 18.56 39.88
N LYS A 150 -6.82 18.37 38.57
CA LYS A 150 -6.86 19.45 37.57
C LYS A 150 -8.27 20.02 37.43
N VAL A 151 -9.29 19.19 37.27
CA VAL A 151 -10.68 19.68 37.14
C VAL A 151 -11.17 20.31 38.45
N ALA A 152 -10.81 19.77 39.62
CA ALA A 152 -11.15 20.37 40.91
C ALA A 152 -10.55 21.77 41.06
N LYS A 153 -9.31 21.98 40.59
CA LYS A 153 -8.67 23.31 40.52
C LYS A 153 -9.48 24.28 39.66
N LEU A 154 -9.94 23.85 38.48
CA LEU A 154 -10.75 24.67 37.57
C LEU A 154 -12.13 24.99 38.18
N ILE A 155 -12.82 23.99 38.75
CA ILE A 155 -14.11 24.17 39.43
C ILE A 155 -13.99 25.20 40.56
N LYS A 156 -12.93 25.12 41.37
CA LYS A 156 -12.67 26.09 42.44
C LYS A 156 -12.37 27.48 41.87
N HIS A 157 -11.54 27.55 40.83
CA HIS A 157 -11.16 28.81 40.18
C HIS A 157 -12.39 29.55 39.64
N PHE A 158 -13.29 28.86 38.96
CA PHE A 158 -14.55 29.43 38.45
C PHE A 158 -15.66 29.54 39.49
N GLN A 159 -15.43 29.17 40.75
CA GLN A 159 -16.42 29.23 41.84
C GLN A 159 -17.69 28.40 41.57
N LEU A 160 -17.53 27.21 40.99
CA LEU A 160 -18.62 26.33 40.56
C LEU A 160 -18.83 25.11 41.49
N ALA A 161 -18.19 25.09 42.65
CA ALA A 161 -18.18 23.94 43.56
C ALA A 161 -19.57 23.57 44.11
N ASP A 162 -20.51 24.52 44.18
CA ASP A 162 -21.89 24.30 44.64
C ASP A 162 -22.74 23.42 43.70
N ARG A 163 -22.27 23.19 42.47
CA ARG A 163 -22.90 22.32 41.46
C ARG A 163 -22.26 20.93 41.36
N VAL A 164 -21.15 20.69 42.08
CA VAL A 164 -20.42 19.43 42.05
C VAL A 164 -20.66 18.69 43.37
N ALA A 165 -21.37 17.56 43.27
CA ALA A 165 -21.70 16.72 44.41
C ALA A 165 -20.50 15.89 44.88
N ALA A 166 -19.69 15.38 43.96
CA ALA A 166 -18.53 14.55 44.28
C ALA A 166 -17.48 14.51 43.16
N PHE A 167 -16.22 14.33 43.57
CA PHE A 167 -15.11 13.90 42.72
C PHE A 167 -14.76 12.47 43.11
N VAL A 168 -14.78 11.54 42.16
CA VAL A 168 -14.64 10.10 42.41
C VAL A 168 -13.49 9.54 41.61
N CYS A 169 -12.42 9.13 42.29
CA CYS A 169 -11.29 8.43 41.68
C CYS A 169 -11.57 6.92 41.64
N ALA A 170 -12.10 6.41 40.53
CA ALA A 170 -12.45 5.00 40.40
C ALA A 170 -12.50 4.55 38.94
N ASP A 171 -12.40 3.24 38.74
CA ASP A 171 -12.64 2.61 37.44
C ASP A 171 -14.15 2.64 37.11
N ALA A 172 -14.52 3.42 36.10
CA ALA A 172 -15.90 3.56 35.62
C ALA A 172 -16.55 2.23 35.19
N THR A 173 -15.75 1.22 34.86
CA THR A 173 -16.23 -0.09 34.42
C THR A 173 -16.73 -0.96 35.58
N LEU A 174 -16.40 -0.59 36.82
CA LEU A 174 -16.67 -1.35 38.04
C LEU A 174 -17.31 -0.51 39.16
N TRP A 175 -17.14 0.81 39.12
CA TRP A 175 -17.55 1.71 40.18
C TRP A 175 -19.06 1.66 40.44
N GLN A 176 -19.44 1.70 41.71
CA GLN A 176 -20.83 1.73 42.15
C GLN A 176 -21.06 2.99 42.99
N PRO A 177 -22.16 3.72 42.76
CA PRO A 177 -22.52 4.87 43.57
C PRO A 177 -22.96 4.44 44.98
N GLU A 178 -23.11 5.41 45.88
CA GLU A 178 -23.66 5.17 47.21
C GLU A 178 -25.07 4.56 47.13
N PRO A 179 -25.50 3.75 48.13
CA PRO A 179 -26.84 3.18 48.12
C PRO A 179 -27.92 4.24 47.90
N GLN A 180 -28.81 4.01 46.93
CA GLN A 180 -29.91 4.91 46.49
C GLN A 180 -29.51 6.10 45.61
N GLN A 181 -28.22 6.37 45.39
CA GLN A 181 -27.80 7.41 44.45
C GLN A 181 -28.08 6.96 43.01
N THR A 182 -28.79 7.81 42.26
CA THR A 182 -29.23 7.54 40.88
C THR A 182 -29.14 8.81 40.04
N PHE A 183 -28.99 8.65 38.72
CA PHE A 183 -28.70 9.74 37.79
C PHE A 183 -29.79 9.92 36.74
N ASP A 184 -30.09 11.17 36.40
CA ASP A 184 -30.96 11.54 35.29
C ASP A 184 -30.22 11.43 33.95
N LEU A 185 -28.91 11.71 33.95
CA LEU A 185 -28.02 11.61 32.80
C LEU A 185 -26.69 10.96 33.22
N ILE A 186 -26.21 10.02 32.41
CA ILE A 186 -24.86 9.47 32.50
C ILE A 186 -24.13 9.81 31.20
N ILE A 187 -23.05 10.57 31.33
CA ILE A 187 -22.20 11.03 30.23
C ILE A 187 -20.92 10.20 30.27
N SER A 188 -20.57 9.59 29.15
CA SER A 188 -19.24 9.00 28.97
C SER A 188 -18.84 9.08 27.52
N GLU A 189 -17.60 9.50 27.31
CA GLU A 189 -16.99 9.60 26.00
C GLU A 189 -15.54 9.11 26.11
N THR A 190 -15.42 7.86 26.54
CA THR A 190 -14.17 7.11 26.74
C THR A 190 -14.08 6.09 25.61
N MET A 191 -14.03 6.63 24.39
CA MET A 191 -14.22 5.86 23.17
C MET A 191 -13.29 6.33 22.05
N LYS A 192 -13.04 5.38 21.15
CA LYS A 192 -12.48 5.62 19.82
C LYS A 192 -13.51 5.22 18.76
N HIS A 193 -13.27 5.60 17.50
CA HIS A 193 -14.03 5.04 16.37
C HIS A 193 -14.12 3.51 16.47
N LEU A 194 -15.24 2.94 16.05
CA LEU A 194 -15.57 1.51 16.18
C LEU A 194 -15.61 0.95 17.60
N LEU A 195 -15.62 1.81 18.63
CA LEU A 195 -15.57 1.40 20.03
C LEU A 195 -14.35 0.51 20.33
N GLN A 196 -13.26 0.67 19.58
CA GLN A 196 -12.04 -0.08 19.84
C GLN A 196 -11.21 0.55 20.95
N GLN A 197 -10.32 -0.23 21.55
CA GLN A 197 -9.29 0.16 22.54
C GLN A 197 -9.81 0.66 23.90
N GLU A 198 -10.87 1.46 23.94
CA GLU A 198 -11.34 2.15 25.14
C GLU A 198 -12.66 1.55 25.67
N PRO A 199 -12.94 1.62 26.99
CA PRO A 199 -13.95 0.80 27.66
C PRO A 199 -15.40 1.29 27.55
N GLN A 200 -15.76 2.12 26.56
CA GLN A 200 -17.11 2.71 26.43
C GLN A 200 -18.26 1.69 26.52
N VAL A 201 -18.12 0.54 25.87
CA VAL A 201 -19.16 -0.52 25.87
C VAL A 201 -19.42 -1.00 27.29
N GLN A 202 -18.36 -1.26 28.06
CA GLN A 202 -18.47 -1.70 29.44
C GLN A 202 -18.94 -0.58 30.37
N ILE A 203 -18.47 0.66 30.17
CA ILE A 203 -18.93 1.79 30.98
C ILE A 203 -20.45 1.95 30.85
N PHE A 204 -20.99 1.87 29.64
CA PHE A 204 -22.42 2.00 29.42
C PHE A 204 -23.22 0.78 29.87
N SER A 205 -22.74 -0.45 29.61
CA SER A 205 -23.43 -1.66 30.10
C SER A 205 -23.51 -1.69 31.62
N HIS A 206 -22.45 -1.27 32.31
CA HIS A 206 -22.38 -1.22 33.77
C HIS A 206 -23.17 -0.05 34.36
N LEU A 207 -22.83 1.20 33.99
CA LEU A 207 -23.37 2.37 34.68
C LEU A 207 -24.84 2.64 34.39
N GLN A 208 -25.40 2.12 33.28
CA GLN A 208 -26.82 2.29 32.98
C GLN A 208 -27.74 1.78 34.10
N ALA A 209 -27.29 0.83 34.92
CA ALA A 209 -28.04 0.31 36.06
C ALA A 209 -28.35 1.37 37.14
N TYR A 210 -27.62 2.48 37.14
CA TYR A 210 -27.78 3.59 38.08
C TYR A 210 -28.57 4.77 37.51
N LEU A 211 -29.17 4.62 36.33
CA LEU A 211 -30.11 5.59 35.78
C LEU A 211 -31.43 5.56 36.54
N LYS A 212 -32.01 6.74 36.75
CA LYS A 212 -33.41 6.87 37.15
C LYS A 212 -34.34 6.36 36.06
N GLU A 213 -35.59 6.10 36.42
CA GLU A 213 -36.64 5.89 35.43
C GLU A 213 -36.73 7.12 34.51
N GLY A 214 -36.67 6.89 33.20
CA GLY A 214 -36.61 7.97 32.20
C GLY A 214 -35.25 8.66 32.09
N GLY A 215 -34.20 8.18 32.77
CA GLY A 215 -32.82 8.65 32.60
C GLY A 215 -32.23 8.27 31.23
N GLY A 216 -31.15 8.94 30.84
CA GLY A 216 -30.51 8.74 29.52
C GLY A 216 -28.98 8.61 29.58
N LEU A 217 -28.42 7.92 28.58
CA LEU A 217 -26.99 7.90 28.31
C LEU A 217 -26.64 9.00 27.31
N ILE A 218 -25.45 9.60 27.44
CA ILE A 218 -24.88 10.53 26.48
C ILE A 218 -23.48 10.04 26.08
N PRO A 219 -23.24 9.67 24.81
CA PRO A 219 -24.18 9.78 23.68
C PRO A 219 -25.39 8.82 23.76
N GLU A 220 -26.50 9.18 23.11
CA GLU A 220 -27.72 8.35 23.01
C GLU A 220 -27.50 7.07 22.19
N SER A 221 -26.78 7.17 21.08
CA SER A 221 -26.39 6.01 20.27
C SER A 221 -25.02 6.18 19.61
N ILE A 222 -24.27 5.08 19.52
CA ILE A 222 -23.06 4.94 18.70
C ILE A 222 -23.29 3.78 17.73
N GLU A 223 -23.44 4.10 16.45
CA GLU A 223 -23.83 3.17 15.39
C GLU A 223 -22.61 2.82 14.53
N LEU A 224 -22.38 1.52 14.35
CA LEU A 224 -21.25 0.98 13.62
C LEU A 224 -21.73 0.18 12.41
N ASP A 225 -21.13 0.45 11.25
CA ASP A 225 -21.56 -0.12 9.97
C ASP A 225 -20.38 -0.64 9.15
N ALA A 226 -20.66 -1.60 8.28
CA ALA A 226 -19.69 -2.14 7.34
C ALA A 226 -20.10 -1.93 5.87
N TRP A 227 -19.10 -1.65 5.06
CA TRP A 227 -19.21 -1.37 3.64
C TRP A 227 -18.12 -2.12 2.87
N LEU A 228 -18.41 -2.47 1.63
CA LEU A 228 -17.48 -3.12 0.72
C LEU A 228 -17.12 -2.18 -0.42
N ASP A 229 -15.85 -1.87 -0.53
CA ASP A 229 -15.26 -1.12 -1.64
C ASP A 229 -14.61 -2.10 -2.62
N ILE A 230 -15.14 -2.09 -3.84
CA ILE A 230 -14.70 -2.93 -4.95
C ILE A 230 -14.25 -1.99 -6.07
N LYS A 231 -13.00 -2.14 -6.52
CA LYS A 231 -12.45 -1.31 -7.58
C LYS A 231 -13.36 -1.30 -8.82
N GLY A 232 -13.72 -0.11 -9.28
CA GLY A 232 -14.58 0.10 -10.45
C GLY A 232 -16.08 -0.08 -10.19
N LYS A 233 -16.51 -0.17 -8.93
CA LYS A 233 -17.92 -0.17 -8.52
C LYS A 233 -18.18 0.88 -7.44
N ASP A 234 -19.45 1.24 -7.26
CA ASP A 234 -19.87 2.07 -6.14
C ASP A 234 -19.73 1.33 -4.80
N LEU A 235 -19.51 2.09 -3.73
CA LEU A 235 -19.41 1.56 -2.38
C LEU A 235 -20.70 0.82 -2.00
N THR A 236 -20.57 -0.44 -1.59
CA THR A 236 -21.72 -1.30 -1.27
C THR A 236 -21.93 -1.40 0.23
N TYR A 237 -23.11 -1.02 0.72
CA TYR A 237 -23.48 -1.23 2.14
C TYR A 237 -23.65 -2.73 2.42
N LEU A 238 -22.95 -3.25 3.43
CA LEU A 238 -23.09 -4.64 3.85
C LEU A 238 -24.10 -4.81 4.99
N GLY A 239 -24.18 -3.83 5.89
CA GLY A 239 -25.10 -3.86 7.03
C GLY A 239 -24.47 -3.33 8.33
N PRO A 240 -25.28 -3.27 9.40
CA PRO A 240 -24.84 -2.82 10.70
C PRO A 240 -23.98 -3.89 11.38
N LEU A 241 -22.98 -3.43 12.14
CA LEU A 241 -22.15 -4.26 13.02
C LEU A 241 -22.73 -4.29 14.43
N PHE A 242 -22.94 -3.10 15.00
CA PHE A 242 -23.39 -2.94 16.38
C PHE A 242 -23.90 -1.52 16.61
N CYS A 243 -24.84 -1.36 17.55
CA CYS A 243 -25.27 -0.06 18.05
C CYS A 243 -25.17 -0.07 19.58
N LEU A 244 -24.32 0.79 20.15
CA LEU A 244 -24.29 1.01 21.59
C LEU A 244 -25.31 2.09 21.94
N ASP A 245 -26.46 1.67 22.45
CA ASP A 245 -27.54 2.52 22.97
C ASP A 245 -28.05 1.96 24.31
N LEU A 246 -28.96 2.67 24.98
CA LEU A 246 -29.49 2.23 26.28
C LEU A 246 -30.14 0.83 26.25
N PRO A 247 -31.00 0.48 25.26
CA PRO A 247 -31.51 -0.88 25.13
C PRO A 247 -30.42 -1.96 25.04
N ASN A 248 -29.40 -1.77 24.20
CA ASN A 248 -28.33 -2.74 24.06
C ASN A 248 -27.39 -2.77 25.27
N ALA A 249 -27.14 -1.62 25.92
CA ALA A 249 -26.39 -1.58 27.19
C ALA A 249 -27.07 -2.43 28.27
N ARG A 250 -28.41 -2.38 28.38
CA ARG A 250 -29.19 -3.24 29.29
C ARG A 250 -29.09 -4.72 28.94
N ARG A 251 -29.12 -5.06 27.65
CA ARG A 251 -28.96 -6.45 27.19
C ARG A 251 -27.58 -6.99 27.54
N LEU A 252 -26.52 -6.18 27.37
CA LEU A 252 -25.16 -6.57 27.75
C LEU A 252 -25.02 -6.82 29.26
N GLU A 253 -25.62 -5.96 30.09
CA GLU A 253 -25.64 -6.14 31.55
C GLU A 253 -26.32 -7.47 31.95
N GLN A 254 -27.39 -7.84 31.25
CA GLN A 254 -28.09 -9.12 31.43
C GLN A 254 -27.33 -10.33 30.86
N GLY A 255 -26.12 -10.13 30.31
CA GLY A 255 -25.27 -11.18 29.77
C GLY A 255 -25.59 -11.60 28.33
N ASP A 256 -26.42 -10.84 27.60
CA ASP A 256 -26.73 -11.09 26.20
C ASP A 256 -25.59 -10.61 25.29
N LEU A 257 -24.55 -11.44 25.18
CA LEU A 257 -23.40 -11.20 24.30
C LEU A 257 -23.70 -11.45 22.81
N SER A 258 -24.88 -11.98 22.46
CA SER A 258 -25.21 -12.33 21.07
C SER A 258 -25.24 -11.09 20.16
N ILE A 259 -25.54 -9.92 20.73
CA ILE A 259 -25.58 -8.63 20.03
C ILE A 259 -24.21 -8.12 19.59
N LEU A 260 -23.13 -8.67 20.15
CA LEU A 260 -21.75 -8.33 19.79
C LEU A 260 -21.24 -9.19 18.62
N THR A 261 -22.06 -10.11 18.13
CA THR A 261 -21.70 -11.03 17.06
C THR A 261 -22.70 -10.95 15.92
N GLY A 262 -22.21 -11.16 14.70
CA GLY A 262 -23.09 -11.16 13.54
C GLY A 262 -22.41 -11.67 12.30
N SER A 263 -23.15 -11.64 11.20
CA SER A 263 -22.65 -12.08 9.91
C SER A 263 -23.32 -11.31 8.80
N LEU A 264 -22.54 -10.75 7.88
CA LEU A 264 -23.00 -9.94 6.76
C LEU A 264 -22.81 -10.70 5.44
N PRO A 265 -23.84 -10.77 4.58
CA PRO A 265 -23.72 -11.40 3.27
C PRO A 265 -22.83 -10.55 2.36
N LEU A 266 -21.97 -11.20 1.60
CA LEU A 266 -21.21 -10.55 0.54
C LEU A 266 -22.00 -10.56 -0.77
N PRO A 267 -21.95 -9.47 -1.55
CA PRO A 267 -22.59 -9.43 -2.86
C PRO A 267 -21.89 -10.37 -3.85
N ASP A 268 -22.48 -10.51 -5.03
CA ASP A 268 -21.78 -11.12 -6.16
C ASP A 268 -20.77 -10.14 -6.78
N PHE A 269 -19.56 -10.60 -7.02
CA PHE A 269 -18.50 -9.84 -7.69
C PHE A 269 -17.44 -10.79 -8.24
N HIS A 270 -16.69 -10.32 -9.25
CA HIS A 270 -15.55 -11.09 -9.75
C HIS A 270 -14.44 -11.16 -8.69
N PRO A 271 -13.86 -12.34 -8.40
CA PRO A 271 -12.78 -12.48 -7.44
C PRO A 271 -11.63 -11.51 -7.72
N GLN A 272 -11.41 -10.59 -6.78
CA GLN A 272 -10.34 -9.58 -6.81
C GLN A 272 -10.04 -9.12 -5.38
N ALA A 273 -8.97 -8.35 -5.22
CA ALA A 273 -8.71 -7.64 -3.97
C ALA A 273 -9.79 -6.58 -3.71
N VAL A 274 -10.39 -6.61 -2.52
CA VAL A 274 -11.43 -5.69 -2.07
C VAL A 274 -11.05 -5.05 -0.73
N THR A 275 -11.69 -3.93 -0.39
CA THR A 275 -11.48 -3.25 0.88
C THR A 275 -12.77 -3.27 1.70
N LEU A 276 -12.68 -3.70 2.95
CA LEU A 276 -13.76 -3.57 3.93
C LEU A 276 -13.61 -2.22 4.65
N LYS A 277 -14.56 -1.31 4.44
CA LYS A 277 -14.66 -0.02 5.12
C LYS A 277 -15.62 -0.14 6.31
N LEU A 278 -15.22 0.37 7.45
CA LEU A 278 -15.98 0.35 8.70
C LEU A 278 -16.22 1.79 9.15
N THR A 279 -17.46 2.13 9.49
CA THR A 279 -17.85 3.52 9.84
C THR A 279 -18.43 3.59 11.24
N THR A 280 -18.34 4.79 11.85
CA THR A 280 -18.93 5.12 13.15
C THR A 280 -19.74 6.38 13.01
N GLN A 281 -20.98 6.34 13.50
CA GLN A 281 -21.84 7.50 13.65
C GLN A 281 -22.22 7.65 15.12
N VAL A 282 -22.20 8.86 15.65
CA VAL A 282 -22.53 9.12 17.05
C VAL A 282 -23.70 10.09 17.11
N ARG A 283 -24.79 9.72 17.76
CA ARG A 283 -25.86 10.64 18.13
C ARG A 283 -25.69 10.99 19.59
N VAL A 284 -25.27 12.23 19.87
CA VAL A 284 -25.05 12.71 21.23
C VAL A 284 -26.39 12.84 21.95
N TYR A 285 -27.32 13.64 21.40
CA TYR A 285 -28.65 13.81 21.95
C TYR A 285 -29.58 14.50 20.93
N GLY A 286 -30.75 13.92 20.68
CA GLY A 286 -31.74 14.48 19.75
C GLY A 286 -31.16 14.63 18.33
N SER A 287 -31.11 15.86 17.82
CA SER A 287 -30.55 16.17 16.50
C SER A 287 -29.03 16.40 16.49
N HIS A 288 -28.38 16.42 17.66
CA HIS A 288 -26.93 16.62 17.76
C HIS A 288 -26.20 15.30 17.52
N GLY A 289 -25.52 15.19 16.38
CA GLY A 289 -24.74 14.01 16.04
C GLY A 289 -23.47 14.32 15.25
N LEU A 290 -22.53 13.38 15.30
CA LEU A 290 -21.29 13.33 14.52
C LEU A 290 -21.46 12.29 13.43
N ALA A 291 -21.41 12.74 12.18
CA ALA A 291 -21.40 11.92 10.99
C ALA A 291 -19.96 11.52 10.59
N GLU A 292 -19.85 10.68 9.56
CA GLU A 292 -18.57 10.22 9.01
C GLU A 292 -17.62 11.38 8.70
N ASN A 293 -16.33 11.24 9.06
CA ASN A 293 -15.25 12.21 8.82
C ASN A 293 -15.41 13.58 9.50
N GLN A 294 -16.34 13.73 10.45
CA GLN A 294 -16.52 15.00 11.18
C GLN A 294 -15.65 15.09 12.45
N SER A 295 -15.25 13.96 13.03
CA SER A 295 -14.45 13.88 14.26
C SER A 295 -13.48 12.70 14.18
N GLN A 296 -12.44 12.71 15.02
CA GLN A 296 -11.58 11.55 15.24
C GLN A 296 -12.36 10.28 15.64
N LEU A 297 -13.53 10.45 16.28
CA LEU A 297 -14.46 9.38 16.65
C LEU A 297 -15.20 8.76 15.46
N THR A 298 -15.27 9.46 14.32
CA THR A 298 -16.06 9.06 13.14
C THR A 298 -15.21 8.90 11.88
N LEU A 299 -13.88 8.81 12.05
CA LEU A 299 -12.96 8.46 10.96
C LEU A 299 -13.14 6.99 10.55
N PRO A 300 -13.43 6.71 9.27
CA PRO A 300 -13.56 5.34 8.77
C PRO A 300 -12.27 4.55 8.96
N GLN A 301 -12.43 3.26 9.25
CA GLN A 301 -11.32 2.29 9.28
C GLN A 301 -11.42 1.35 8.10
N TYR A 302 -10.27 0.88 7.62
CA TYR A 302 -10.19 0.07 6.40
C TYR A 302 -9.39 -1.22 6.63
N LYS A 303 -9.93 -2.35 6.19
CA LYS A 303 -9.16 -3.59 5.98
C LYS A 303 -8.99 -3.79 4.49
N GLN A 304 -7.79 -3.49 3.98
CA GLN A 304 -7.46 -3.47 2.56
C GLN A 304 -6.98 -4.82 2.05
N SER A 305 -6.98 -4.97 0.72
CA SER A 305 -6.39 -6.12 0.00
C SER A 305 -6.95 -7.48 0.44
N LEU A 306 -8.23 -7.53 0.82
CA LEU A 306 -8.91 -8.76 1.20
C LEU A 306 -9.32 -9.52 -0.06
N TRP A 307 -9.04 -10.82 -0.11
CA TRP A 307 -9.52 -11.71 -1.17
C TRP A 307 -10.74 -12.47 -0.68
N LEU A 308 -11.88 -11.80 -0.62
CA LEU A 308 -13.11 -12.39 -0.10
C LEU A 308 -13.77 -13.28 -1.16
N LYS A 309 -14.32 -14.42 -0.73
CA LYS A 309 -15.12 -15.28 -1.61
C LYS A 309 -16.47 -14.62 -1.90
N PRO A 310 -16.81 -14.33 -3.17
CA PRO A 310 -18.11 -13.76 -3.54
C PRO A 310 -19.27 -14.65 -3.08
N LEU A 311 -20.45 -14.05 -2.84
CA LEU A 311 -21.66 -14.74 -2.36
C LEU A 311 -21.48 -15.52 -1.04
N SER A 312 -20.38 -15.31 -0.33
CA SER A 312 -20.16 -15.86 1.02
C SER A 312 -20.60 -14.87 2.09
N ARG A 313 -20.10 -15.02 3.32
CA ARG A 313 -20.42 -14.13 4.43
C ARG A 313 -19.16 -13.71 5.16
N ILE A 314 -19.17 -12.49 5.69
CA ILE A 314 -18.21 -12.04 6.69
C ILE A 314 -18.87 -12.18 8.06
N SER A 315 -18.34 -13.02 8.92
CA SER A 315 -18.72 -13.07 10.33
C SER A 315 -17.90 -12.07 11.13
N PHE A 316 -18.48 -11.48 12.15
CA PHE A 316 -17.79 -10.54 13.04
C PHE A 316 -18.15 -10.80 14.50
N CYS A 317 -17.23 -10.46 15.40
CA CYS A 317 -17.39 -10.54 16.84
C CYS A 317 -16.64 -9.38 17.49
N TYR A 318 -17.34 -8.55 18.26
CA TYR A 318 -16.71 -7.56 19.13
C TYR A 318 -16.18 -8.26 20.38
N GLN A 319 -14.86 -8.31 20.50
CA GLN A 319 -14.20 -8.92 21.65
C GLN A 319 -13.97 -7.84 22.70
N GLN A 320 -14.53 -8.06 23.88
CA GLN A 320 -14.17 -7.29 25.07
C GLN A 320 -12.87 -7.83 25.69
N GLY A 321 -12.19 -7.02 26.49
CA GLY A 321 -10.92 -7.35 27.14
C GLY A 321 -10.05 -6.11 27.28
N GLU A 322 -8.75 -6.29 27.57
CA GLU A 322 -7.80 -5.17 27.72
C GLU A 322 -7.62 -4.32 26.43
N TYR A 323 -7.98 -4.89 25.27
CA TYR A 323 -7.92 -4.22 23.97
C TYR A 323 -9.17 -4.57 23.15
N PRO A 324 -10.32 -3.93 23.42
CA PRO A 324 -11.55 -4.26 22.74
C PRO A 324 -11.48 -3.91 21.25
N ASP A 325 -11.96 -4.80 20.38
CA ASP A 325 -11.95 -4.63 18.92
C ASP A 325 -12.88 -5.64 18.22
N PHE A 326 -13.28 -5.33 16.99
CA PHE A 326 -13.96 -6.28 16.12
C PHE A 326 -12.97 -7.26 15.47
N LYS A 327 -13.20 -8.55 15.70
CA LYS A 327 -12.62 -9.62 14.88
C LYS A 327 -13.56 -9.98 13.75
N PHE A 328 -12.98 -10.20 12.57
CA PHE A 328 -13.70 -10.59 11.37
C PHE A 328 -13.18 -11.92 10.87
N GLU A 329 -14.10 -12.81 10.53
CA GLU A 329 -13.83 -14.12 9.94
C GLU A 329 -14.53 -14.19 8.59
N TYR A 330 -13.81 -14.63 7.56
CA TYR A 330 -14.34 -14.68 6.21
C TYR A 330 -13.71 -15.83 5.41
N GLN A 331 -14.44 -16.30 4.40
CA GLN A 331 -13.91 -17.26 3.45
C GLN A 331 -13.04 -16.52 2.42
N ALA A 332 -11.77 -16.89 2.34
CA ALA A 332 -10.88 -16.36 1.32
C ALA A 332 -11.15 -17.02 -0.04
N SER A 333 -11.12 -16.23 -1.11
CA SER A 333 -11.09 -16.73 -2.49
C SER A 333 -9.70 -17.25 -2.80
N LYS A 334 -9.50 -18.56 -2.69
CA LYS A 334 -8.23 -19.21 -3.03
C LYS A 334 -8.05 -19.32 -4.54
N THR A 335 -6.85 -19.06 -5.02
CA THR A 335 -6.46 -19.38 -6.41
C THR A 335 -5.70 -20.70 -6.39
N ALA A 336 -6.26 -21.77 -6.96
CA ALA A 336 -5.51 -23.01 -7.13
C ALA A 336 -4.50 -22.85 -8.27
N LEU A 337 -3.26 -23.32 -8.07
CA LEU A 337 -2.24 -23.33 -9.13
C LEU A 337 -2.48 -24.51 -10.08
N VAL A 338 -2.83 -24.21 -11.33
CA VAL A 338 -3.12 -25.23 -12.35
C VAL A 338 -1.86 -25.80 -13.01
N GLY A 339 -2.04 -26.86 -13.80
CA GLY A 339 -1.00 -27.41 -14.66
C GLY A 339 -0.72 -26.52 -15.88
N SER A 340 0.44 -26.70 -16.51
CA SER A 340 0.80 -25.96 -17.74
C SER A 340 -0.14 -26.22 -18.93
N ASP A 341 -0.83 -27.35 -18.91
CA ASP A 341 -1.83 -27.80 -19.89
C ASP A 341 -3.19 -27.10 -19.75
N ASP A 342 -3.38 -26.25 -18.73
CA ASP A 342 -4.54 -25.39 -18.65
C ASP A 342 -4.43 -24.23 -19.65
N LEU A 343 -5.25 -24.30 -20.70
CA LEU A 343 -5.27 -23.36 -21.81
C LEU A 343 -6.30 -22.24 -21.64
N SER A 344 -6.89 -22.07 -20.45
CA SER A 344 -7.93 -21.06 -20.19
C SER A 344 -7.45 -19.61 -20.44
N CYS A 345 -6.15 -19.36 -20.32
CA CYS A 345 -5.55 -18.08 -20.67
C CYS A 345 -5.16 -18.04 -22.16
N ILE A 346 -6.12 -17.65 -23.01
CA ILE A 346 -5.99 -17.42 -24.46
C ILE A 346 -5.44 -18.59 -25.30
N GLY A 347 -5.44 -19.82 -24.79
CA GLY A 347 -4.97 -20.98 -25.55
C GLY A 347 -3.46 -21.20 -25.51
N ILE A 348 -2.69 -20.44 -24.73
CA ILE A 348 -1.22 -20.55 -24.68
C ILE A 348 -0.81 -21.44 -23.51
N TYR A 349 -0.02 -22.48 -23.82
CA TYR A 349 0.54 -23.42 -22.85
C TYR A 349 1.33 -22.66 -21.78
N HIS A 350 1.18 -23.07 -20.52
CA HIS A 350 1.84 -22.50 -19.34
C HIS A 350 1.42 -21.07 -18.94
N LEU A 351 0.73 -20.31 -19.79
CA LEU A 351 0.39 -18.92 -19.50
C LEU A 351 -0.56 -18.77 -18.30
N GLN A 352 -1.55 -19.66 -18.19
CA GLN A 352 -2.45 -19.63 -17.03
C GLN A 352 -1.72 -19.93 -15.74
N ARG A 353 -0.83 -20.93 -15.76
CA ARG A 353 -0.01 -21.30 -14.60
C ARG A 353 0.92 -20.15 -14.20
N LEU A 354 1.60 -19.50 -15.15
CA LEU A 354 2.44 -18.33 -14.87
C LEU A 354 1.63 -17.19 -14.26
N TRP A 355 0.45 -16.87 -14.81
CA TRP A 355 -0.41 -15.83 -14.25
C TRP A 355 -0.81 -16.15 -12.80
N GLN A 356 -1.33 -17.35 -12.52
CA GLN A 356 -1.72 -17.76 -11.17
C GLN A 356 -0.55 -17.81 -10.19
N LYS A 357 0.64 -18.23 -10.65
CA LYS A 357 1.86 -18.22 -9.86
C LYS A 357 2.19 -16.81 -9.37
N VAL A 358 2.10 -15.82 -10.26
CA VAL A 358 2.30 -14.41 -9.89
C VAL A 358 1.19 -13.93 -8.93
N GLN A 359 -0.07 -14.30 -9.16
CA GLN A 359 -1.16 -13.94 -8.24
C GLN A 359 -0.94 -14.50 -6.82
N LEU A 360 -0.54 -15.77 -6.72
CA LEU A 360 -0.22 -16.40 -5.43
C LEU A 360 0.96 -15.70 -4.75
N ARG A 361 2.01 -15.37 -5.51
CA ARG A 361 3.16 -14.62 -5.01
C ARG A 361 2.77 -13.23 -4.49
N LYS A 362 1.91 -12.49 -5.20
CA LYS A 362 1.37 -11.18 -4.77
C LYS A 362 0.59 -11.28 -3.46
N ARG A 363 -0.05 -12.43 -3.21
CA ARG A 363 -0.84 -12.69 -1.99
C ARG A 363 -0.01 -13.28 -0.83
N GLY A 364 1.28 -13.57 -1.05
CA GLY A 364 2.10 -14.30 -0.08
C GLY A 364 1.61 -15.72 0.18
N GLU A 365 0.83 -16.30 -0.73
CA GLU A 365 0.33 -17.67 -0.60
C GLU A 365 1.40 -18.68 -1.08
N PRO A 366 1.62 -19.78 -0.34
CA PRO A 366 2.60 -20.79 -0.73
C PRO A 366 2.11 -21.58 -1.96
N PHE A 367 3.04 -21.94 -2.83
CA PHE A 367 2.79 -22.81 -3.98
C PHE A 367 4.04 -23.60 -4.35
N SER A 368 3.87 -24.68 -5.12
CA SER A 368 4.97 -25.54 -5.56
C SER A 368 5.38 -25.22 -7.00
N GLU A 369 6.65 -24.85 -7.15
CA GLU A 369 7.31 -24.68 -8.45
C GLU A 369 7.87 -26.01 -8.95
N ARG A 370 7.82 -26.22 -10.27
CA ARG A 370 8.49 -27.34 -10.94
C ARG A 370 9.98 -27.04 -11.07
N VAL A 371 10.79 -28.09 -11.22
CA VAL A 371 12.20 -27.94 -11.57
C VAL A 371 12.30 -27.15 -12.89
N ASN A 372 13.16 -26.13 -12.93
CA ASN A 372 13.40 -25.25 -14.08
C ASN A 372 12.15 -24.52 -14.62
N GLU A 373 11.08 -24.37 -13.82
CA GLU A 373 9.85 -23.69 -14.26
C GLU A 373 10.12 -22.24 -14.69
N TRP A 374 11.09 -21.56 -14.07
CA TRP A 374 11.51 -20.21 -14.45
C TRP A 374 12.00 -20.13 -15.91
N CYS A 375 12.73 -21.14 -16.39
CA CYS A 375 13.16 -21.18 -17.78
C CYS A 375 11.95 -21.26 -18.72
N LEU A 376 10.93 -22.03 -18.33
CA LEU A 376 9.68 -22.15 -19.08
C LEU A 376 8.85 -20.86 -19.06
N ASP A 377 8.79 -20.15 -17.93
CA ASP A 377 8.16 -18.83 -17.83
C ASP A 377 8.80 -17.84 -18.79
N LYS A 378 10.14 -17.78 -18.79
CA LYS A 378 10.91 -16.88 -19.65
C LYS A 378 10.71 -17.24 -21.12
N ALA A 379 10.80 -18.53 -21.46
CA ALA A 379 10.61 -19.01 -22.82
C ALA A 379 9.21 -18.71 -23.35
N LEU A 380 8.18 -18.86 -22.51
CA LEU A 380 6.80 -18.47 -22.83
C LEU A 380 6.73 -17.00 -23.22
N LEU A 381 7.28 -16.09 -22.41
CA LEU A 381 7.25 -14.65 -22.68
C LEU A 381 8.04 -14.28 -23.94
N ASP A 382 9.19 -14.91 -24.16
CA ASP A 382 10.04 -14.70 -25.33
C ASP A 382 9.39 -15.21 -26.63
N LEU A 383 8.84 -16.44 -26.63
CA LEU A 383 8.17 -17.04 -27.78
C LEU A 383 6.85 -16.33 -28.12
N CYS A 384 6.16 -15.79 -27.12
CA CYS A 384 5.01 -14.92 -27.35
C CYS A 384 5.40 -13.56 -27.93
N GLY A 385 6.70 -13.25 -28.05
CA GLY A 385 7.20 -11.96 -28.52
C GLY A 385 6.91 -10.82 -27.57
N ILE A 386 6.82 -11.10 -26.27
CA ILE A 386 6.62 -10.10 -25.22
C ILE A 386 7.98 -9.68 -24.67
N GLY A 387 8.79 -10.65 -24.27
CA GLY A 387 10.03 -10.43 -23.53
C GLY A 387 9.81 -10.39 -22.01
N LEU A 388 10.89 -10.61 -21.26
CA LEU A 388 10.81 -10.81 -19.81
C LEU A 388 10.32 -9.56 -19.06
N GLU A 389 10.96 -8.41 -19.23
CA GLU A 389 10.61 -7.17 -18.52
C GLU A 389 9.15 -6.72 -18.76
N PRO A 390 8.69 -6.52 -20.02
CA PRO A 390 7.30 -6.15 -20.27
C PRO A 390 6.32 -7.24 -19.83
N GLY A 391 6.68 -8.53 -19.95
CA GLY A 391 5.85 -9.64 -19.49
C GLY A 391 5.62 -9.61 -17.98
N MET A 392 6.71 -9.41 -17.21
CA MET A 392 6.63 -9.26 -15.75
C MET A 392 5.85 -8.02 -15.35
N LYS A 393 6.03 -6.89 -16.05
CA LYS A 393 5.24 -5.68 -15.80
C LYS A 393 3.74 -5.93 -15.95
N VAL A 394 3.32 -6.58 -17.05
CA VAL A 394 1.90 -6.92 -17.28
C VAL A 394 1.38 -7.91 -16.24
N LEU A 395 2.16 -8.94 -15.88
CA LEU A 395 1.77 -9.93 -14.86
C LEU A 395 1.52 -9.30 -13.48
N TYR A 396 2.32 -8.32 -13.07
CA TYR A 396 2.16 -7.66 -11.78
C TYR A 396 1.11 -6.55 -11.80
N GLN A 397 0.84 -5.95 -12.96
CA GLN A 397 -0.11 -4.86 -13.12
C GLN A 397 -1.58 -5.29 -12.98
N TYR A 398 -1.94 -6.51 -13.42
CA TYR A 398 -3.34 -6.95 -13.49
C TYR A 398 -3.66 -8.08 -12.50
N ASP A 399 -4.61 -7.82 -11.58
CA ASP A 399 -5.18 -8.82 -10.67
C ASP A 399 -6.36 -9.58 -11.27
N ASN A 400 -7.01 -9.01 -12.28
CA ASN A 400 -8.12 -9.62 -13.01
C ASN A 400 -7.61 -10.37 -14.24
N GLN A 401 -7.99 -11.64 -14.38
CA GLN A 401 -7.55 -12.50 -15.48
C GLN A 401 -8.00 -11.99 -16.85
N GLN A 402 -9.22 -11.44 -16.96
CA GLN A 402 -9.74 -10.95 -18.24
C GLN A 402 -9.01 -9.68 -18.70
N GLU A 403 -8.69 -8.78 -17.78
CA GLU A 403 -7.86 -7.60 -18.07
C GLU A 403 -6.45 -8.00 -18.51
N PHE A 404 -5.85 -8.97 -17.81
CA PHE A 404 -4.56 -9.57 -18.20
C PHE A 404 -4.61 -10.17 -19.61
N ILE A 405 -5.64 -10.98 -19.91
CA ILE A 405 -5.86 -11.58 -21.24
C ILE A 405 -5.96 -10.50 -22.33
N ASN A 406 -6.70 -9.42 -22.06
CA ASN A 406 -6.86 -8.32 -23.02
C ASN A 406 -5.52 -7.61 -23.28
N ALA A 407 -4.73 -7.36 -22.24
CA ALA A 407 -3.41 -6.76 -22.37
C ALA A 407 -2.45 -7.63 -23.18
N ILE A 408 -2.39 -8.94 -22.92
CA ILE A 408 -1.56 -9.88 -23.68
C ILE A 408 -1.97 -9.92 -25.16
N ARG A 409 -3.28 -9.96 -25.46
CA ARG A 409 -3.77 -9.93 -26.85
C ARG A 409 -3.36 -8.66 -27.58
N GLN A 410 -3.45 -7.51 -26.90
CA GLN A 410 -3.08 -6.22 -27.47
C GLN A 410 -1.59 -6.13 -27.79
N VAL A 411 -0.73 -6.63 -26.90
CA VAL A 411 0.73 -6.60 -27.06
C VAL A 411 1.19 -7.59 -28.13
N THR A 412 0.65 -8.81 -28.13
CA THR A 412 1.21 -9.90 -28.92
C THR A 412 0.61 -10.04 -30.32
N LYS A 413 -0.69 -9.73 -30.49
CA LYS A 413 -1.45 -9.88 -31.75
C LYS A 413 -1.25 -11.25 -32.43
N LEU A 414 -1.09 -12.31 -31.65
CA LEU A 414 -0.85 -13.67 -32.14
C LEU A 414 -2.06 -14.23 -32.87
N THR A 415 -1.83 -14.89 -33.99
CA THR A 415 -2.83 -15.70 -34.69
C THR A 415 -2.93 -17.10 -34.07
N ALA A 416 -3.96 -17.87 -34.43
CA ALA A 416 -4.08 -19.25 -33.99
C ALA A 416 -2.86 -20.10 -34.43
N ALA A 417 -2.33 -19.88 -35.63
CA ALA A 417 -1.15 -20.59 -36.13
C ALA A 417 0.11 -20.25 -35.33
N ASP A 418 0.25 -18.99 -34.86
CA ASP A 418 1.35 -18.61 -33.99
C ASP A 418 1.25 -19.32 -32.63
N ILE A 419 0.04 -19.34 -32.03
CA ILE A 419 -0.22 -20.03 -30.76
C ILE A 419 0.09 -21.53 -30.86
N ASP A 420 -0.35 -22.19 -31.93
CA ASP A 420 -0.04 -23.61 -32.16
C ASP A 420 1.47 -23.87 -32.27
N GLY A 421 2.21 -22.98 -32.95
CA GLY A 421 3.66 -23.06 -33.06
C GLY A 421 4.37 -22.87 -31.72
N ILE A 422 3.94 -21.87 -30.94
CA ILE A 422 4.45 -21.59 -29.59
C ILE A 422 4.17 -22.77 -28.66
N ASN A 423 2.96 -23.29 -28.66
CA ASN A 423 2.56 -24.40 -27.80
C ASN A 423 3.35 -25.67 -28.10
N ARG A 424 3.58 -26.01 -29.38
CA ARG A 424 4.45 -27.14 -29.75
C ARG A 424 5.86 -26.95 -29.19
N HIS A 425 6.44 -25.78 -29.40
CA HIS A 425 7.79 -25.50 -28.91
C HIS A 425 7.87 -25.57 -27.38
N LEU A 426 6.96 -24.93 -26.65
CA LEU A 426 6.92 -24.97 -25.19
C LEU A 426 6.71 -26.40 -24.65
N HIS A 427 5.89 -27.21 -25.33
CA HIS A 427 5.68 -28.60 -24.95
C HIS A 427 6.97 -29.42 -25.11
N ASP A 428 7.64 -29.32 -26.27
CA ASP A 428 8.90 -30.01 -26.54
C ASP A 428 9.97 -29.65 -25.51
N LEU A 429 10.06 -28.36 -25.17
CA LEU A 429 10.96 -27.83 -24.14
C LEU A 429 10.61 -28.35 -22.74
N SER A 430 9.33 -28.41 -22.39
CA SER A 430 8.87 -28.84 -21.06
C SER A 430 9.11 -30.33 -20.76
N GLN A 431 9.13 -31.19 -21.78
CA GLN A 431 9.30 -32.63 -21.63
C GLN A 431 10.77 -33.06 -21.60
N GLY A 432 11.71 -32.13 -21.80
CA GLY A 432 13.13 -32.46 -22.00
C GLY A 432 13.34 -33.39 -23.20
N THR A 433 12.34 -33.50 -24.09
CA THR A 433 12.45 -34.26 -25.32
C THR A 433 13.36 -33.48 -26.24
N ALA A 434 14.65 -33.80 -26.21
CA ALA A 434 15.47 -33.66 -27.40
C ALA A 434 14.66 -34.26 -28.56
N PRO A 435 14.51 -33.55 -29.70
CA PRO A 435 13.71 -34.05 -30.81
C PRO A 435 14.08 -35.51 -31.06
N THR A 436 13.05 -36.36 -30.99
CA THR A 436 13.10 -37.81 -31.18
C THR A 436 14.19 -38.16 -32.18
N GLN A 437 15.24 -38.86 -31.74
CA GLN A 437 16.29 -39.65 -32.42
C GLN A 437 16.34 -39.70 -33.98
N VAL A 438 15.99 -38.61 -34.63
CA VAL A 438 15.82 -38.42 -36.07
C VAL A 438 16.53 -37.11 -36.34
N SER A 439 17.82 -37.27 -36.66
CA SER A 439 18.86 -36.27 -36.83
C SER A 439 19.32 -35.58 -35.55
N LEU A 440 20.37 -36.14 -34.95
CA LEU A 440 21.55 -35.35 -34.54
C LEU A 440 22.03 -34.56 -35.78
N SER A 441 21.28 -33.55 -36.20
CA SER A 441 21.81 -32.53 -37.09
C SER A 441 22.86 -31.83 -36.26
N HIS A 442 24.12 -32.22 -36.45
CA HIS A 442 25.24 -31.41 -36.00
C HIS A 442 24.94 -29.98 -36.45
N PRO A 443 25.00 -28.98 -35.55
CA PRO A 443 24.78 -27.60 -35.94
C PRO A 443 25.58 -27.31 -37.20
N ARG A 444 24.94 -26.64 -38.17
CA ARG A 444 25.60 -26.34 -39.44
C ARG A 444 26.91 -25.62 -39.13
N LYS A 445 28.04 -26.13 -39.61
CA LYS A 445 29.34 -25.43 -39.49
C LYS A 445 29.26 -24.13 -40.29
N VAL A 446 29.04 -23.02 -39.58
CA VAL A 446 28.95 -21.66 -40.12
C VAL A 446 30.17 -20.81 -39.73
N LEU A 447 30.76 -21.09 -38.56
CA LEU A 447 32.02 -20.50 -38.11
C LEU A 447 33.21 -21.29 -38.67
N SER A 448 34.21 -20.55 -39.15
CA SER A 448 35.52 -21.10 -39.50
C SER A 448 36.29 -21.57 -38.26
N ASP A 449 37.28 -22.43 -38.44
CA ASP A 449 38.11 -22.93 -37.33
C ASP A 449 38.83 -21.78 -36.62
N ALA A 450 39.32 -20.79 -37.37
CA ALA A 450 39.93 -19.59 -36.80
C ALA A 450 38.96 -18.75 -35.94
N GLN A 451 37.67 -18.69 -36.30
CA GLN A 451 36.66 -18.02 -35.48
C GLN A 451 36.35 -18.82 -34.21
N LEU A 452 36.27 -20.16 -34.29
CA LEU A 452 36.08 -21.00 -33.11
C LEU A 452 37.27 -20.90 -32.15
N ASP A 453 38.50 -20.95 -32.66
CA ASP A 453 39.72 -20.76 -31.87
C ASP A 453 39.75 -19.38 -31.20
N PHE A 454 39.28 -18.35 -31.91
CA PHE A 454 39.13 -17.01 -31.35
C PHE A 454 38.10 -16.98 -30.22
N TRP A 455 36.91 -17.56 -30.42
CA TRP A 455 35.87 -17.66 -29.39
C TRP A 455 36.37 -18.37 -28.14
N LEU A 456 37.03 -19.52 -28.29
CA LEU A 456 37.54 -20.30 -27.16
C LEU A 456 38.56 -19.50 -26.34
N ARG A 457 39.41 -18.71 -27.00
CA ARG A 457 40.45 -17.91 -26.36
C ARG A 457 39.94 -16.60 -25.76
N GLU A 458 39.11 -15.87 -26.50
CA GLU A 458 38.73 -14.49 -26.18
C GLU A 458 37.33 -14.37 -25.56
N GLY A 459 36.46 -15.37 -25.75
CA GLY A 459 35.12 -15.41 -25.19
C GLY A 459 34.11 -14.50 -25.89
N TYR A 460 34.46 -13.91 -27.03
CA TYR A 460 33.55 -13.11 -27.85
C TYR A 460 33.81 -13.32 -29.35
N LEU A 461 32.84 -12.96 -30.19
CA LEU A 461 32.91 -13.02 -31.65
C LEU A 461 32.25 -11.81 -32.29
N VAL A 462 32.78 -11.42 -33.45
CA VAL A 462 32.15 -10.47 -34.38
C VAL A 462 31.85 -11.22 -35.68
N ILE A 463 30.58 -11.35 -36.02
CA ILE A 463 30.10 -12.03 -37.22
C ILE A 463 29.68 -10.95 -38.23
N PRO A 464 30.42 -10.82 -39.35
CA PRO A 464 30.18 -9.72 -40.27
C PRO A 464 28.88 -9.90 -41.03
N LYS A 465 28.16 -8.79 -41.29
CA LYS A 465 26.98 -8.74 -42.16
C LYS A 465 25.90 -9.76 -41.80
N ALA A 466 25.64 -9.94 -40.51
CA ALA A 466 24.52 -10.74 -40.02
C ALA A 466 23.16 -10.15 -40.45
N LEU A 467 23.06 -8.83 -40.59
CA LEU A 467 21.94 -8.14 -41.24
C LEU A 467 22.40 -7.40 -42.51
N SER A 468 21.47 -7.22 -43.44
CA SER A 468 21.69 -6.36 -44.62
C SER A 468 21.67 -4.87 -44.26
N ALA A 469 22.19 -4.03 -45.16
CA ALA A 469 22.15 -2.58 -45.00
C ALA A 469 20.70 -2.05 -44.92
N GLU A 470 19.79 -2.65 -45.68
CA GLU A 470 18.36 -2.31 -45.68
C GLU A 470 17.69 -2.67 -44.36
N GLN A 471 18.00 -3.84 -43.79
CA GLN A 471 17.51 -4.24 -42.46
C GLN A 471 17.99 -3.27 -41.37
N CYS A 472 19.27 -2.89 -41.42
CA CYS A 472 19.83 -1.90 -40.49
C CYS A 472 19.14 -0.55 -40.65
N ALA A 473 19.00 -0.04 -41.88
CA ALA A 473 18.33 1.23 -42.17
C ALA A 473 16.87 1.24 -41.70
N ALA A 474 16.12 0.16 -41.95
CA ALA A 474 14.73 0.02 -41.49
C ALA A 474 14.62 0.04 -39.96
N THR A 475 15.58 -0.58 -39.27
CA THR A 475 15.59 -0.61 -37.80
C THR A 475 15.98 0.75 -37.21
N ARG A 476 16.96 1.45 -37.81
CA ARG A 476 17.30 2.83 -37.42
C ARG A 476 16.14 3.78 -37.62
N ALA A 477 15.45 3.70 -38.75
CA ALA A 477 14.26 4.53 -39.03
C ALA A 477 13.17 4.33 -37.97
N LEU A 478 12.95 3.08 -37.54
CA LEU A 478 12.04 2.76 -36.45
C LEU A 478 12.48 3.38 -35.11
N ILE A 479 13.76 3.31 -34.75
CA ILE A 479 14.29 3.94 -33.53
C ILE A 479 14.10 5.46 -33.58
N TRP A 480 14.43 6.10 -34.71
CA TRP A 480 14.21 7.54 -34.90
C TRP A 480 12.74 7.94 -34.76
N GLN A 481 11.84 7.21 -35.42
CA GLN A 481 10.41 7.42 -35.31
C GLN A 481 9.93 7.26 -33.87
N GLN A 482 10.37 6.20 -33.17
CA GLN A 482 9.96 5.92 -31.80
C GLN A 482 10.44 7.00 -30.83
N LEU A 483 11.60 7.59 -31.07
CA LEU A 483 12.15 8.68 -30.25
C LEU A 483 11.60 10.06 -30.63
N GLY A 484 10.92 10.19 -31.78
CA GLY A 484 10.58 11.50 -32.35
C GLY A 484 11.81 12.34 -32.74
N ALA A 485 12.96 11.70 -32.92
CA ALA A 485 14.24 12.36 -33.18
C ALA A 485 14.67 12.24 -34.66
N ASN A 486 15.56 13.13 -35.10
CA ASN A 486 16.03 13.21 -36.47
C ASN A 486 17.54 12.97 -36.55
N GLU A 487 17.96 12.05 -37.42
CA GLU A 487 19.37 11.74 -37.68
C GLU A 487 20.20 12.96 -38.10
N GLN A 488 19.59 13.90 -38.82
CA GLN A 488 20.28 15.09 -39.33
C GLN A 488 20.23 16.29 -38.38
N ASP A 489 19.58 16.15 -37.21
CA ASP A 489 19.48 17.22 -36.22
C ASP A 489 19.93 16.73 -34.83
N PRO A 490 21.22 16.90 -34.48
CA PRO A 490 21.77 16.49 -33.19
C PRO A 490 21.07 17.07 -31.97
N ALA A 491 20.39 18.21 -32.08
CA ALA A 491 19.66 18.80 -30.96
C ALA A 491 18.47 17.92 -30.52
N THR A 492 17.93 17.10 -31.42
CA THR A 492 16.78 16.23 -31.14
C THR A 492 17.16 14.95 -30.39
N TRP A 493 18.44 14.57 -30.35
CA TRP A 493 18.89 13.28 -29.81
C TRP A 493 18.81 13.16 -28.28
N TYR A 494 18.79 14.29 -27.58
CA TYR A 494 18.90 14.36 -26.12
C TYR A 494 17.56 14.63 -25.43
N GLN A 495 16.45 14.56 -26.17
CA GLN A 495 15.12 14.76 -25.61
C GLN A 495 14.77 13.61 -24.68
N SER A 496 14.20 13.94 -23.52
CA SER A 496 13.68 12.93 -22.59
C SER A 496 12.50 12.21 -23.23
N HIS A 497 12.43 10.89 -23.07
CA HIS A 497 11.36 10.07 -23.62
C HIS A 497 10.91 9.02 -22.60
N GLU A 498 9.61 8.81 -22.45
CA GLU A 498 9.02 7.88 -21.47
C GLU A 498 9.43 6.40 -21.63
N PHE A 499 9.92 6.01 -22.81
CA PHE A 499 10.39 4.66 -23.11
C PHE A 499 11.91 4.54 -23.01
N MET A 500 12.62 5.61 -22.64
CA MET A 500 14.07 5.56 -22.41
C MET A 500 14.33 5.25 -20.93
N GLN A 501 15.07 4.17 -20.70
CA GLN A 501 15.69 3.88 -19.41
C GLN A 501 17.20 3.90 -19.60
N LYS A 502 17.86 4.98 -19.18
CA LYS A 502 19.27 5.24 -19.53
C LYS A 502 19.43 5.28 -21.06
N ILE A 503 20.24 4.42 -21.66
CA ILE A 503 20.37 4.29 -23.12
C ILE A 503 19.38 3.29 -23.74
N MET A 504 18.65 2.53 -22.92
CA MET A 504 17.80 1.44 -23.37
C MET A 504 16.43 1.98 -23.77
N LEU A 505 16.07 1.83 -25.05
CA LEU A 505 14.75 2.19 -25.56
C LEU A 505 13.86 0.96 -25.45
N GLN A 506 12.78 1.05 -24.64
CA GLN A 506 11.85 -0.05 -24.34
C GLN A 506 10.95 -0.45 -25.53
N LEU A 507 11.59 -0.82 -26.64
CA LEU A 507 10.99 -1.27 -27.88
C LEU A 507 11.37 -2.72 -28.13
N PHE A 508 10.51 -3.64 -27.68
CA PHE A 508 10.78 -5.08 -27.70
C PHE A 508 10.26 -5.77 -28.97
N ARG A 509 9.14 -5.29 -29.52
CA ARG A 509 8.45 -5.93 -30.65
C ARG A 509 8.08 -4.94 -31.74
N HIS A 510 8.42 -5.29 -32.98
CA HIS A 510 7.99 -4.64 -34.22
C HIS A 510 8.29 -5.61 -35.38
N PRO A 511 7.51 -5.64 -36.48
CA PRO A 511 7.82 -6.51 -37.62
C PRO A 511 9.26 -6.43 -38.12
N THR A 512 9.88 -5.25 -38.07
CA THR A 512 11.30 -5.05 -38.40
C THR A 512 12.23 -5.79 -37.43
N LEU A 513 12.03 -5.65 -36.12
CA LEU A 513 12.85 -6.30 -35.10
C LEU A 513 12.68 -7.83 -35.13
N ASP A 514 11.44 -8.28 -35.34
CA ASP A 514 11.10 -9.70 -35.47
C ASP A 514 11.70 -10.31 -36.75
N GLY A 515 11.72 -9.54 -37.85
CA GLY A 515 12.40 -9.90 -39.09
C GLY A 515 13.89 -10.11 -38.87
N ASN A 516 14.56 -9.21 -38.14
CA ASN A 516 15.98 -9.35 -37.82
C ASN A 516 16.28 -10.62 -37.02
N ARG A 517 15.46 -10.94 -36.01
CA ARG A 517 15.58 -12.16 -35.18
C ARG A 517 15.45 -13.45 -36.00
N ARG A 518 14.72 -13.41 -37.11
CA ARG A 518 14.49 -14.56 -38.01
C ARG A 518 15.60 -14.75 -39.04
N THR A 519 16.64 -13.90 -39.04
CA THR A 519 17.75 -14.02 -39.98
C THR A 519 18.53 -15.32 -39.73
N PRO A 520 18.62 -16.25 -40.72
CA PRO A 520 19.09 -17.62 -40.46
C PRO A 520 20.50 -17.75 -39.89
N VAL A 521 21.44 -16.88 -40.30
CA VAL A 521 22.84 -16.96 -39.84
C VAL A 521 22.96 -16.73 -38.33
N ILE A 522 22.07 -15.91 -37.75
CA ILE A 522 22.05 -15.63 -36.32
C ILE A 522 21.83 -16.93 -35.54
N ARG A 523 20.75 -17.64 -35.87
CA ARG A 523 20.42 -18.92 -35.23
C ARG A 523 21.56 -19.93 -35.41
N GLN A 524 22.06 -20.09 -36.64
CA GLN A 524 23.13 -21.05 -36.95
C GLN A 524 24.39 -20.80 -36.11
N VAL A 525 24.77 -19.54 -35.88
CA VAL A 525 25.92 -19.21 -35.04
C VAL A 525 25.65 -19.61 -33.58
N PHE A 526 24.50 -19.23 -33.02
CA PHE A 526 24.16 -19.61 -31.64
C PHE A 526 24.09 -21.13 -31.48
N GLU A 527 23.46 -21.86 -32.41
CA GLU A 527 23.41 -23.33 -32.39
C GLU A 527 24.80 -23.96 -32.42
N GLN A 528 25.71 -23.41 -33.24
CA GLN A 528 27.08 -23.89 -33.29
C GLN A 528 27.84 -23.57 -32.00
N LEU A 529 27.62 -22.43 -31.36
CA LEU A 529 28.28 -22.12 -30.08
C LEU A 529 27.73 -22.97 -28.93
N TRP A 530 26.42 -23.19 -28.89
CA TRP A 530 25.75 -24.02 -27.88
C TRP A 530 25.84 -25.54 -28.15
N GLN A 531 26.30 -25.94 -29.34
CA GLN A 531 26.34 -27.33 -29.79
C GLN A 531 24.97 -28.05 -29.73
N ARG A 532 23.87 -27.31 -29.91
CA ARG A 532 22.49 -27.81 -29.87
C ARG A 532 21.54 -26.92 -30.69
N THR A 533 20.38 -27.44 -31.07
CA THR A 533 19.43 -26.78 -31.99
C THR A 533 18.10 -26.39 -31.34
N ASP A 534 17.87 -26.81 -30.11
CA ASP A 534 16.68 -26.55 -29.27
C ASP A 534 16.84 -25.26 -28.45
N LEU A 535 17.17 -24.18 -29.14
CA LEU A 535 17.36 -22.86 -28.56
C LEU A 535 16.15 -21.94 -28.76
N VAL A 536 15.84 -21.16 -27.72
CA VAL A 536 14.82 -20.10 -27.71
C VAL A 536 15.49 -18.75 -27.98
N MET A 537 14.93 -17.98 -28.91
CA MET A 537 15.35 -16.60 -29.21
C MET A 537 14.73 -15.63 -28.19
N THR A 538 15.53 -14.74 -27.60
CA THR A 538 15.02 -13.71 -26.69
C THR A 538 14.21 -12.65 -27.45
N THR A 539 13.18 -12.13 -26.79
CA THR A 539 12.54 -10.87 -27.18
C THR A 539 13.07 -9.76 -26.31
N ASP A 540 14.16 -9.12 -26.76
CA ASP A 540 14.80 -8.01 -26.06
C ASP A 540 14.65 -6.68 -26.82
N ARG A 541 15.08 -5.58 -26.21
CA ARG A 541 14.90 -4.21 -26.68
C ARG A 541 16.02 -3.72 -27.59
N VAL A 542 15.96 -2.44 -27.96
CA VAL A 542 17.02 -1.71 -28.67
C VAL A 542 17.67 -0.69 -27.73
N SER A 543 18.81 -0.14 -28.12
CA SER A 543 19.35 1.03 -27.41
C SER A 543 19.82 2.12 -28.36
N PHE A 544 19.81 3.34 -27.82
CA PHE A 544 20.25 4.56 -28.45
C PHE A 544 21.23 5.26 -27.51
N ASN A 545 22.49 5.34 -27.91
CA ASN A 545 23.56 5.98 -27.12
C ASN A 545 24.12 7.18 -27.90
N PRO A 546 23.62 8.41 -27.66
CA PRO A 546 24.11 9.61 -28.34
C PRO A 546 25.51 10.01 -27.81
N PRO A 547 26.27 10.84 -28.56
CA PRO A 547 27.52 11.41 -28.07
C PRO A 547 27.40 12.15 -26.73
N GLU A 548 28.44 12.11 -25.90
CA GLU A 548 28.51 12.95 -24.71
C GLU A 548 28.60 14.42 -25.09
N THR A 549 27.92 15.26 -24.32
CA THR A 549 27.99 16.72 -24.41
C THR A 549 28.27 17.30 -23.02
N SER A 550 28.42 18.62 -22.93
CA SER A 550 28.50 19.28 -21.62
C SER A 550 27.20 19.15 -20.80
N ALA A 551 26.07 18.84 -21.44
CA ALA A 551 24.76 18.74 -20.81
C ALA A 551 24.25 17.29 -20.67
N TRP A 552 24.91 16.33 -21.33
CA TRP A 552 24.51 14.93 -21.31
C TRP A 552 25.75 14.03 -21.16
N HIS A 553 25.73 13.20 -20.11
CA HIS A 553 26.78 12.21 -19.82
C HIS A 553 26.18 10.82 -19.83
N PHE A 554 27.00 9.84 -20.20
CA PHE A 554 26.59 8.45 -20.29
C PHE A 554 26.06 7.91 -18.95
N PRO A 555 24.76 7.55 -18.85
CA PRO A 555 24.12 7.18 -17.57
C PRO A 555 24.30 5.70 -17.20
N GLY A 556 25.04 4.92 -17.98
CA GLY A 556 25.22 3.47 -17.81
C GLY A 556 24.17 2.60 -18.51
N PRO A 557 24.16 1.29 -18.26
CA PRO A 557 25.07 0.57 -17.35
C PRO A 557 26.50 0.55 -17.89
N GLY A 558 27.48 0.79 -17.00
CA GLY A 558 28.90 0.60 -17.31
C GLY A 558 29.27 -0.88 -17.36
N MET A 559 30.50 -1.22 -16.97
CA MET A 559 30.92 -2.62 -16.87
C MET A 559 30.18 -3.36 -15.75
N HIS A 560 29.70 -4.58 -16.02
CA HIS A 560 28.94 -5.44 -15.10
C HIS A 560 28.94 -6.90 -15.57
N TRP A 561 28.34 -7.78 -14.76
CA TRP A 561 27.91 -9.12 -15.16
C TRP A 561 26.38 -9.23 -15.11
N ASP A 562 25.79 -9.85 -16.14
CA ASP A 562 24.34 -10.13 -16.26
C ASP A 562 23.97 -11.56 -15.82
N MET A 563 24.81 -12.18 -15.00
CA MET A 563 24.63 -13.55 -14.51
C MET A 563 24.97 -13.65 -13.02
N PRO A 564 24.38 -14.61 -12.29
CA PRO A 564 24.75 -14.85 -10.89
C PRO A 564 26.23 -15.26 -10.78
N LEU A 565 27.00 -14.56 -9.93
CA LEU A 565 28.42 -14.85 -9.73
C LEU A 565 28.61 -16.00 -8.71
N GLN A 566 28.10 -17.18 -9.06
CA GLN A 566 28.06 -18.36 -8.20
C GLN A 566 28.60 -19.61 -8.93
N LEU A 567 29.10 -20.57 -8.16
CA LEU A 567 29.64 -21.84 -8.69
C LEU A 567 28.59 -22.98 -8.61
N PRO A 568 28.60 -23.93 -9.57
CA PRO A 568 29.38 -23.93 -10.81
C PRO A 568 28.86 -22.89 -11.79
N VAL A 569 29.76 -22.35 -12.63
CA VAL A 569 29.37 -21.37 -13.64
C VAL A 569 28.88 -22.12 -14.88
N GLU A 570 27.59 -22.00 -15.18
CA GLU A 570 27.00 -22.60 -16.37
C GLU A 570 27.41 -21.83 -17.63
N PHE A 571 27.43 -22.50 -18.79
CA PHE A 571 27.66 -21.82 -20.06
C PHE A 571 26.45 -20.96 -20.42
N GLY A 572 26.72 -19.78 -20.97
CA GLY A 572 25.68 -18.88 -21.45
C GLY A 572 26.26 -17.85 -22.42
N THR A 573 25.41 -17.35 -23.30
CA THR A 573 25.76 -16.31 -24.27
C THR A 573 24.91 -15.07 -24.05
N GLN A 574 25.36 -13.95 -24.60
CA GLN A 574 24.57 -12.75 -24.87
C GLN A 574 25.00 -12.18 -26.22
N GLY A 575 24.19 -11.29 -26.79
CA GLY A 575 24.49 -10.73 -28.10
C GLY A 575 23.80 -9.41 -28.40
N LEU A 576 24.36 -8.70 -29.39
CA LEU A 576 23.76 -7.52 -29.98
C LEU A 576 24.17 -7.40 -31.45
N ILE A 577 23.38 -6.67 -32.21
CA ILE A 577 23.68 -6.31 -33.60
C ILE A 577 23.88 -4.80 -33.65
N TYR A 578 25.01 -4.35 -34.20
CA TYR A 578 25.16 -2.94 -34.53
C TYR A 578 24.25 -2.55 -35.67
N LEU A 579 23.48 -1.48 -35.49
CA LEU A 579 22.61 -0.92 -36.54
C LEU A 579 23.28 0.27 -37.24
N THR A 580 24.38 0.77 -36.66
CA THR A 580 25.24 1.85 -37.14
C THR A 580 26.69 1.38 -37.17
N ASP A 581 27.50 1.86 -38.10
CA ASP A 581 28.95 1.72 -38.01
C ASP A 581 29.42 2.32 -36.68
N THR A 582 30.18 1.56 -35.90
CA THR A 582 30.52 1.91 -34.52
C THR A 582 32.02 1.75 -34.33
N SER A 583 32.72 2.89 -34.20
CA SER A 583 34.13 2.93 -33.80
C SER A 583 34.28 2.65 -32.30
N ALA A 584 35.51 2.36 -31.85
CA ALA A 584 35.81 1.99 -30.46
C ALA A 584 35.41 3.07 -29.45
N ASP A 585 35.41 4.34 -29.86
CA ASP A 585 35.03 5.51 -29.06
C ASP A 585 33.55 5.90 -29.22
N GLN A 586 32.78 5.25 -30.11
CA GLN A 586 31.36 5.56 -30.38
C GLN A 586 30.41 4.78 -29.46
N GLY A 587 30.71 4.76 -28.16
CA GLY A 587 29.85 4.08 -27.19
C GLY A 587 29.81 2.56 -27.35
N ALA A 588 30.84 1.98 -27.96
CA ALA A 588 30.91 0.57 -28.35
C ALA A 588 30.60 -0.38 -27.18
N PHE A 589 30.17 -1.59 -27.53
CA PHE A 589 30.25 -2.72 -26.63
C PHE A 589 31.70 -2.91 -26.17
N CYS A 590 31.90 -3.06 -24.87
CA CYS A 590 33.19 -3.40 -24.30
C CYS A 590 33.08 -4.62 -23.39
N CYS A 591 34.15 -5.40 -23.32
CA CYS A 591 34.25 -6.58 -22.46
C CYS A 591 35.69 -6.80 -22.01
N VAL A 592 35.91 -7.77 -21.13
CA VAL A 592 37.24 -8.25 -20.74
C VAL A 592 37.52 -9.61 -21.37
N PRO A 593 38.23 -9.66 -22.51
CA PRO A 593 38.44 -10.92 -23.24
C PRO A 593 39.20 -11.96 -22.42
N GLY A 594 38.82 -13.23 -22.59
CA GLY A 594 39.45 -14.38 -21.92
C GLY A 594 39.09 -14.55 -20.44
N PHE A 595 38.24 -13.69 -19.87
CA PHE A 595 37.85 -13.81 -18.46
C PHE A 595 36.99 -15.06 -18.18
N HIS A 596 36.26 -15.57 -19.17
CA HIS A 596 35.50 -16.82 -19.07
C HIS A 596 36.37 -18.03 -18.71
N LEU A 597 37.66 -18.02 -19.07
CA LEU A 597 38.63 -19.06 -18.70
C LEU A 597 39.10 -18.96 -17.25
N LYS A 598 38.87 -17.82 -16.60
CA LYS A 598 39.40 -17.48 -15.27
C LYS A 598 38.31 -17.35 -14.21
N ILE A 599 37.05 -17.13 -14.61
CA ILE A 599 35.97 -16.74 -13.71
C ILE A 599 35.81 -17.70 -12.53
N GLU A 600 35.83 -19.02 -12.73
CA GLU A 600 35.63 -19.92 -11.59
C GLU A 600 36.79 -19.87 -10.59
N ALA A 601 38.03 -19.84 -11.06
CA ALA A 601 39.19 -19.71 -10.19
C ALA A 601 39.17 -18.35 -9.47
N TRP A 602 38.75 -17.30 -10.18
CA TRP A 602 38.54 -15.98 -9.60
C TRP A 602 37.47 -16.03 -8.52
N LEU A 603 36.25 -16.55 -8.78
CA LEU A 603 35.17 -16.66 -7.80
C LEU A 603 35.60 -17.45 -6.55
N ARG A 604 36.31 -18.58 -6.71
CA ARG A 604 36.85 -19.35 -5.57
C ARG A 604 37.84 -18.54 -4.72
N SER A 605 38.55 -17.59 -5.31
CA SER A 605 39.48 -16.71 -4.60
C SER A 605 38.80 -15.53 -3.92
N GLN A 606 37.54 -15.23 -4.26
CA GLN A 606 36.79 -14.15 -3.66
C GLN A 606 36.00 -14.66 -2.45
N ASN A 607 36.09 -13.94 -1.33
CA ASN A 607 35.22 -14.15 -0.17
C ASN A 607 34.22 -13.00 -0.05
N LYS A 608 33.40 -12.84 -1.09
CA LYS A 608 32.45 -11.73 -1.27
C LYS A 608 31.11 -12.24 -1.76
N SER A 609 30.04 -11.53 -1.41
CA SER A 609 28.72 -11.74 -1.98
C SER A 609 28.65 -11.31 -3.45
N ASP A 610 27.65 -11.80 -4.17
CA ASP A 610 27.40 -11.43 -5.58
C ASP A 610 27.31 -9.90 -5.78
N ILE A 611 26.63 -9.20 -4.87
CA ILE A 611 26.49 -7.73 -4.89
C ILE A 611 27.85 -7.02 -4.75
N GLU A 612 28.71 -7.50 -3.86
CA GLU A 612 30.05 -6.93 -3.67
C GLU A 612 30.96 -7.25 -4.87
N LEU A 613 30.77 -8.40 -5.51
CA LEU A 613 31.53 -8.78 -6.71
C LEU A 613 31.18 -7.91 -7.91
N GLN A 614 29.97 -7.39 -8.02
CA GLN A 614 29.59 -6.43 -9.07
C GLN A 614 30.30 -5.07 -8.95
N GLN A 615 30.89 -4.76 -7.78
CA GLN A 615 31.55 -3.48 -7.50
C GLN A 615 33.08 -3.58 -7.68
N GLN A 616 33.53 -3.55 -8.94
CA GLN A 616 34.95 -3.57 -9.29
C GLN A 616 35.47 -2.17 -9.62
N ASP A 617 36.78 -1.94 -9.41
CA ASP A 617 37.47 -0.84 -10.07
C ASP A 617 37.83 -1.26 -11.49
N TRP A 618 36.91 -0.98 -12.41
CA TRP A 618 37.02 -1.38 -13.81
C TRP A 618 38.22 -0.79 -14.55
N HIS A 619 38.86 0.27 -14.04
CA HIS A 619 40.04 0.87 -14.68
C HIS A 619 41.28 -0.05 -14.63
N GLU A 620 41.32 -0.96 -13.67
CA GLU A 620 42.41 -1.93 -13.52
C GLU A 620 42.25 -3.16 -14.44
N TRP A 621 41.10 -3.27 -15.12
CA TRP A 621 40.78 -4.42 -15.95
C TRP A 621 41.19 -4.18 -17.41
N PRO A 622 41.62 -5.23 -18.13
CA PRO A 622 42.01 -5.11 -19.54
C PRO A 622 40.77 -5.05 -20.45
N ILE A 623 40.01 -3.96 -20.35
CA ILE A 623 38.77 -3.73 -21.10
C ILE A 623 39.11 -3.45 -22.57
N LYS A 624 38.40 -4.14 -23.46
CA LYS A 624 38.50 -3.96 -24.91
C LYS A 624 37.20 -3.40 -25.47
N PHE A 625 37.29 -2.31 -26.22
CA PHE A 625 36.17 -1.69 -26.94
C PHE A 625 36.06 -2.30 -28.34
N ILE A 626 34.90 -2.86 -28.67
CA ILE A 626 34.69 -3.66 -29.88
C ILE A 626 34.04 -2.81 -30.96
N ALA A 627 34.87 -2.29 -31.86
CA ALA A 627 34.43 -1.62 -33.08
C ALA A 627 33.94 -2.66 -34.11
N ALA A 628 32.84 -2.36 -34.79
CA ALA A 628 32.31 -3.15 -35.90
C ALA A 628 31.31 -2.34 -36.74
N ASN A 629 30.90 -2.88 -37.89
CA ASN A 629 30.07 -2.18 -38.87
C ASN A 629 28.58 -2.40 -38.61
N ALA A 630 27.74 -1.57 -39.22
CA ALA A 630 26.30 -1.82 -39.27
C ALA A 630 26.01 -3.20 -39.89
N GLY A 631 25.17 -3.96 -39.20
CA GLY A 631 24.79 -5.32 -39.56
C GLY A 631 25.68 -6.41 -38.97
N ASP A 632 26.78 -6.06 -38.30
CA ASP A 632 27.64 -7.03 -37.64
C ASP A 632 27.01 -7.49 -36.30
N LEU A 633 27.03 -8.81 -36.07
CA LEU A 633 26.56 -9.44 -34.83
C LEU A 633 27.74 -9.64 -33.88
N ILE A 634 27.61 -9.10 -32.67
CA ILE A 634 28.53 -9.37 -31.56
C ILE A 634 27.88 -10.38 -30.63
N ILE A 635 28.59 -11.47 -30.35
CA ILE A 635 28.19 -12.49 -29.35
C ILE A 635 29.31 -12.60 -28.34
N TRP A 636 28.99 -12.72 -27.06
CA TRP A 636 29.96 -12.96 -26.00
C TRP A 636 29.48 -14.02 -25.02
N HIS A 637 30.44 -14.65 -24.35
CA HIS A 637 30.22 -15.54 -23.23
C HIS A 637 29.73 -14.68 -22.05
N HIS A 638 28.57 -15.00 -21.47
CA HIS A 638 27.92 -14.17 -20.43
C HIS A 638 28.76 -13.95 -19.15
N THR A 639 29.83 -14.72 -18.97
CA THR A 639 30.78 -14.57 -17.86
C THR A 639 31.80 -13.45 -18.10
N LEU A 640 31.93 -12.94 -19.32
CA LEU A 640 32.79 -11.79 -19.57
C LEU A 640 32.13 -10.57 -18.89
N PRO A 641 32.82 -9.87 -17.98
CA PRO A 641 32.34 -8.57 -17.58
C PRO A 641 32.31 -7.68 -18.82
N HIS A 642 31.21 -6.96 -18.98
CA HIS A 642 30.91 -6.22 -20.21
C HIS A 642 30.02 -5.02 -19.95
N GLY A 643 29.86 -4.16 -20.96
CA GLY A 643 29.01 -2.99 -20.88
C GLY A 643 29.01 -2.18 -22.17
N ALA A 644 28.28 -1.06 -22.13
CA ALA A 644 28.42 -0.01 -23.14
C ALA A 644 29.42 1.04 -22.63
N SER A 645 30.23 1.59 -23.53
CA SER A 645 31.10 2.71 -23.20
C SER A 645 30.38 4.07 -23.32
N PRO A 646 30.94 5.14 -22.73
CA PRO A 646 30.61 6.49 -23.13
C PRO A 646 30.85 6.68 -24.64
N ASN A 647 29.97 7.44 -25.29
CA ASN A 647 30.10 7.78 -26.70
C ASN A 647 30.84 9.13 -26.84
N ARG A 648 32.09 9.08 -27.31
CA ARG A 648 32.94 10.26 -27.55
C ARG A 648 33.07 10.61 -29.03
N ALA A 649 32.36 9.90 -29.90
CA ALA A 649 32.35 10.12 -31.33
C ALA A 649 31.28 11.16 -31.73
N LYS A 650 30.99 11.27 -33.04
CA LYS A 650 30.06 12.28 -33.59
C LYS A 650 28.64 11.78 -33.81
N LEU A 651 28.45 10.46 -33.91
CA LEU A 651 27.17 9.85 -34.27
C LEU A 651 26.66 8.96 -33.13
N PRO A 652 25.33 8.81 -32.98
CA PRO A 652 24.77 7.89 -32.01
C PRO A 652 25.09 6.44 -32.36
N ARG A 653 25.23 5.60 -31.34
CA ARG A 653 25.26 4.16 -31.50
C ARG A 653 23.86 3.60 -31.32
N MET A 654 23.42 2.81 -32.30
CA MET A 654 22.19 2.05 -32.21
C MET A 654 22.46 0.56 -32.27
N VAL A 655 21.83 -0.21 -31.39
CA VAL A 655 21.91 -1.68 -31.42
C VAL A 655 20.55 -2.31 -31.19
N GLN A 656 20.37 -3.52 -31.71
CA GLN A 656 19.33 -4.43 -31.28
C GLN A 656 19.96 -5.53 -30.43
N TYR A 657 19.46 -5.75 -29.21
CA TYR A 657 19.91 -6.86 -28.37
C TYR A 657 19.23 -8.15 -28.81
N ILE A 658 20.02 -9.23 -28.91
CA ILE A 658 19.54 -10.56 -29.29
C ILE A 658 20.36 -11.64 -28.60
N ASN A 659 19.69 -12.71 -28.19
CA ASN A 659 20.37 -13.86 -27.61
C ASN A 659 19.56 -15.13 -27.86
N MET A 660 20.21 -16.28 -27.73
CA MET A 660 19.52 -17.55 -27.67
C MET A 660 20.01 -18.37 -26.48
N TYR A 661 19.10 -19.11 -25.87
CA TYR A 661 19.37 -19.94 -24.70
C TYR A 661 18.56 -21.24 -24.77
N PRO A 662 19.06 -22.34 -24.17
CA PRO A 662 18.29 -23.56 -24.00
C PRO A 662 17.38 -23.48 -22.77
N LEU A 663 16.46 -24.45 -22.64
CA LEU A 663 15.81 -24.75 -21.36
C LEU A 663 16.49 -25.87 -20.60
#